data_AF-A0A9X3YTX2-F1
#
_entry.id   AF-A0A9X3YTX2-F1
#
_cell.length_a   1.000
_cell.length_b   1.000
_cell.length_c   1.000
_cell.angle_alpha   90.00
_cell.angle_beta   90.00
_cell.angle_gamma   90.00
#
_symmetry.space_group_name_H-M   'P 1'
#
loop_
_entity.id
_entity.type
_entity.pdbx_description
1 polymer ?
#
loop_
_entity_poly.entity_id
_entity_poly.type
_entity_poly.pdbx_seq_one_letter_code
_entity_poly.pdbx_strand_id
1 'polypeptide(L)'
;MVDFKIINPGPVGGKPIDPIQLYDTLDRSVEKGPLRPAQDAVLREWYDSRRNEKDVLIKLHTGQGKTLVGLLILQVQLNKNEGPAVYLCPDNQLIDQTCDQARQFGIKTCRTDGDLPDSFLDSKTILVTSIQKLFNGLTRFGLKRNSIRVGALLMDDAHACSDAIREACKIRISSNEPAYAVLRELFATDLEQQGVGTFADLINGSRDAVLPVPYWSWNAHVSDVARILSDHSDKKSIKFAWPLLRDRLRSCQCVFSGVAAEIEPFIAPLEDFGSYANAEHRIFMSATVTDDAFLVKGLKLDPSTITKPISYSKERWSGEKMVLLPALISDALDRATIVRTFGRMVANRTSGVVVLVPGFDWTHDWEKYGARVAKKETVTQELERLKRGSYAETVVLANRYNGIDLPDDTCRVLIFDGKPFSENLIDRNEESCRPTSVTTLMRAIRTVEQGMGRSVRGEKDYSVIVVTGAEVTRLLREKVSRSFLSSQMAMQIEIGLDIASMAQQEIVSGKEPFESFMGLIMQSLRRDDGWKNYYASRMANVLPRGPNETVLKIYTVELQAERGFSQGDYGVATKLIQELLDTVDGSTEDKGWYLQMMARFNYETNRPESERLQLAAHKCNRSLLKPAHGITVTKLNVISQGRVERIIAWVRRFNAYDQLNVAITDILSNLRFGVASDRFENALNELSSALGFGGERPDKEWKEGPDNLWALDDNHYVIWECKNEVELTRSEINKREAEQMNRSMAWFIKHYPGVQSRKLIVHPSYKEGSAASFLHEVEAVRSAELSSLTAAISGFFKSFEGVDLADLSPAHVQSLLDSHKLTVGDFLSRFGKKIKRLV
;
A
#
# COMPACT_ATOMS: atom_id res chain seq x y z
N MET A 1 26.81 54.95 6.08
CA MET A 1 26.58 54.08 4.91
C MET A 1 25.93 54.95 3.84
N VAL A 2 26.45 54.98 2.61
CA VAL A 2 25.85 55.77 1.53
C VAL A 2 24.52 55.11 1.16
N ASP A 3 23.41 55.85 1.23
CA ASP A 3 22.10 55.36 0.79
C ASP A 3 21.99 55.51 -0.73
N PHE A 4 22.35 54.45 -1.45
CA PHE A 4 22.29 54.41 -2.90
C PHE A 4 20.87 54.56 -3.46
N LYS A 5 19.81 54.45 -2.63
CA LYS A 5 18.43 54.75 -3.05
C LYS A 5 18.19 56.23 -3.29
N ILE A 6 18.99 57.10 -2.68
CA ILE A 6 18.94 58.56 -2.87
C ILE A 6 19.65 58.97 -4.17
N ILE A 7 20.67 58.22 -4.57
CA ILE A 7 21.56 58.55 -5.70
C ILE A 7 21.00 58.00 -7.02
N ASN A 8 20.32 56.86 -6.98
CA ASN A 8 19.69 56.28 -8.15
C ASN A 8 18.36 55.66 -7.72
N PRO A 9 17.23 56.40 -7.76
CA PRO A 9 15.93 55.78 -7.61
C PRO A 9 15.80 54.78 -8.76
N GLY A 10 15.91 53.49 -8.44
CA GLY A 10 15.89 52.41 -9.43
C GLY A 10 14.68 52.52 -10.37
N PRO A 11 14.73 51.88 -11.54
CA PRO A 11 13.74 52.08 -12.60
C PRO A 11 12.30 52.00 -12.07
N VAL A 12 11.48 52.97 -12.48
CA VAL A 12 10.03 53.07 -12.19
C VAL A 12 9.21 52.00 -12.95
N GLY A 13 9.82 50.85 -13.23
CA GLY A 13 9.19 49.71 -13.88
C GLY A 13 8.58 48.75 -12.85
N GLY A 14 7.38 48.23 -13.13
CA GLY A 14 6.76 47.20 -12.30
C GLY A 14 7.68 45.98 -12.13
N LYS A 15 7.49 45.23 -11.04
CA LYS A 15 8.26 43.99 -10.80
C LYS A 15 8.04 43.02 -11.97
N PRO A 16 9.08 42.29 -12.46
CA PRO A 16 8.93 41.38 -13.59
C PRO A 16 7.86 40.31 -13.36
N ILE A 17 6.98 40.09 -14.34
CA ILE A 17 5.90 39.08 -14.27
C ILE A 17 6.13 37.90 -15.22
N ASP A 18 7.11 37.99 -16.12
CA ASP A 18 7.61 36.85 -16.89
C ASP A 18 8.64 36.12 -16.01
N PRO A 19 8.45 34.82 -15.70
CA PRO A 19 9.34 34.08 -14.81
C PRO A 19 10.78 33.97 -15.34
N ILE A 20 10.99 34.02 -16.65
CA ILE A 20 12.31 33.92 -17.27
C ILE A 20 13.03 35.26 -17.15
N GLN A 21 12.34 36.35 -17.44
CA GLN A 21 12.88 37.70 -17.21
C GLN A 21 13.14 37.95 -15.72
N LEU A 22 12.24 37.47 -14.85
CA LEU A 22 12.42 37.53 -13.40
C LEU A 22 13.73 36.84 -12.99
N TYR A 23 13.98 35.64 -13.50
CA TYR A 23 15.19 34.87 -13.18
C TYR A 23 16.48 35.63 -13.50
N ASP A 24 16.50 36.39 -14.61
CA ASP A 24 17.66 37.19 -15.00
C ASP A 24 17.92 38.38 -14.06
N THR A 25 16.89 38.87 -13.37
CA THR A 25 17.00 39.96 -12.38
C THR A 25 17.40 39.51 -10.97
N LEU A 26 17.40 38.19 -10.69
CA LEU A 26 17.67 37.67 -9.37
C LEU A 26 19.17 37.73 -9.02
N ASP A 27 19.46 38.12 -7.77
CA ASP A 27 20.80 38.07 -7.17
C ASP A 27 21.12 36.62 -6.75
N ARG A 28 21.73 35.88 -7.67
CA ARG A 28 21.98 34.43 -7.57
C ARG A 28 23.42 34.17 -7.12
N SER A 29 23.62 33.11 -6.33
CA SER A 29 24.97 32.66 -5.97
C SER A 29 25.77 32.25 -7.21
N VAL A 30 27.08 32.52 -7.21
CA VAL A 30 28.02 32.31 -8.34
C VAL A 30 27.94 30.90 -8.96
N GLU A 31 27.63 29.89 -8.16
CA GLU A 31 27.55 28.48 -8.58
C GLU A 31 26.27 28.14 -9.37
N LYS A 32 25.29 29.06 -9.45
CA LYS A 32 24.01 28.82 -10.14
C LYS A 32 24.04 29.39 -11.55
N GLY A 33 24.07 28.48 -12.53
CA GLY A 33 24.05 28.79 -13.96
C GLY A 33 22.68 29.20 -14.52
N PRO A 34 22.52 29.21 -15.85
CA PRO A 34 21.25 29.55 -16.50
C PRO A 34 20.14 28.53 -16.20
N LEU A 35 18.90 28.89 -16.54
CA LEU A 35 17.79 27.93 -16.51
C LEU A 35 18.12 26.73 -17.41
N ARG A 36 17.83 25.53 -16.90
CA ARG A 36 17.96 24.30 -17.68
C ARG A 36 16.86 24.24 -18.75
N PRO A 37 17.06 23.50 -19.86
CA PRO A 37 16.05 23.39 -20.92
C PRO A 37 14.66 22.96 -20.43
N ALA A 38 14.59 22.02 -19.48
CA ALA A 38 13.33 21.59 -18.87
C ALA A 38 12.64 22.71 -18.07
N GLN A 39 13.41 23.51 -17.33
CA GLN A 39 12.90 24.62 -16.53
C GLN A 39 12.37 25.74 -17.43
N ASP A 40 13.15 26.12 -18.45
CA ASP A 40 12.76 27.12 -19.44
C ASP A 40 11.46 26.71 -20.15
N ALA A 41 11.39 25.49 -20.69
CA ALA A 41 10.19 25.00 -21.38
C ALA A 41 8.93 25.02 -20.51
N VAL A 42 9.01 24.53 -19.27
CA VAL A 42 7.88 24.51 -18.33
C VAL A 42 7.44 25.91 -17.94
N LEU A 43 8.39 26.81 -17.66
CA LEU A 43 8.09 28.20 -17.31
C LEU A 43 7.47 28.97 -18.48
N ARG A 44 7.93 28.75 -19.72
CA ARG A 44 7.32 29.31 -20.94
C ARG A 44 5.90 28.82 -21.13
N GLU A 45 5.67 27.51 -21.10
CA GLU A 45 4.34 26.94 -21.28
C GLU A 45 3.36 27.46 -20.22
N TRP A 46 3.81 27.48 -18.95
CA TRP A 46 3.01 28.04 -17.86
C TRP A 46 2.67 29.51 -18.13
N TYR A 47 3.69 30.33 -18.42
CA TYR A 47 3.51 31.76 -18.62
C TYR A 47 2.61 32.06 -19.82
N ASP A 48 2.87 31.45 -20.98
CA ASP A 48 2.17 31.78 -22.23
C ASP A 48 0.71 31.32 -22.22
N SER A 49 0.44 30.12 -21.68
CA SER A 49 -0.85 29.44 -21.89
C SER A 49 -1.64 29.09 -20.63
N ARG A 50 -1.00 28.97 -19.45
CA ARG A 50 -1.62 28.35 -18.27
C ARG A 50 -1.70 29.26 -17.03
N ARG A 51 -1.06 30.42 -17.04
CA ARG A 51 -0.91 31.33 -15.87
C ARG A 51 -2.21 31.84 -15.25
N ASN A 52 -3.33 31.78 -15.99
CA ASN A 52 -4.65 32.24 -15.53
C ASN A 52 -5.54 31.07 -15.06
N GLU A 53 -5.07 29.82 -15.19
CA GLU A 53 -5.82 28.67 -14.68
C GLU A 53 -5.76 28.63 -13.15
N LYS A 54 -6.85 28.14 -12.55
CA LYS A 54 -6.90 27.91 -11.11
C LYS A 54 -5.97 26.80 -10.68
N ASP A 55 -5.99 25.67 -11.40
CA ASP A 55 -5.26 24.45 -11.02
C ASP A 55 -4.29 24.04 -12.13
N VAL A 56 -3.00 24.00 -11.81
CA VAL A 56 -1.94 23.57 -12.74
C VAL A 56 -1.12 22.43 -12.14
N LEU A 57 -0.99 21.34 -12.88
CA LEU A 57 -0.09 20.22 -12.56
C LEU A 57 1.20 20.33 -13.38
N ILE A 58 2.35 20.37 -12.70
CA ILE A 58 3.68 20.39 -13.31
C ILE A 58 4.36 19.04 -13.04
N LYS A 59 4.75 18.35 -14.12
CA LYS A 59 5.48 17.09 -14.09
C LYS A 59 6.91 17.31 -14.58
N LEU A 60 7.86 17.14 -13.66
CA LEU A 60 9.29 17.19 -13.93
C LEU A 60 9.93 16.04 -13.15
N HIS A 61 10.93 15.35 -13.71
CA HIS A 61 11.61 14.28 -12.97
C HIS A 61 12.43 14.82 -11.80
N THR A 62 12.78 13.93 -10.87
CA THR A 62 13.70 14.25 -9.78
C THR A 62 15.02 14.79 -10.34
N GLY A 63 15.56 15.82 -9.69
CA GLY A 63 16.82 16.45 -10.10
C GLY A 63 16.69 17.54 -11.16
N GLN A 64 15.55 17.74 -11.82
CA GLN A 64 15.35 18.78 -12.86
C GLN A 64 15.12 20.19 -12.29
N GLY A 65 15.11 20.35 -10.97
CA GLY A 65 15.00 21.66 -10.30
C GLY A 65 13.58 22.21 -10.24
N LYS A 66 12.61 21.36 -9.87
CA LYS A 66 11.20 21.72 -9.62
C LYS A 66 11.03 22.85 -8.61
N THR A 67 11.80 22.80 -7.53
CA THR A 67 11.74 23.81 -6.47
C THR A 67 11.99 25.21 -7.00
N LEU A 68 12.96 25.41 -7.91
CA LEU A 68 13.20 26.70 -8.55
C LEU A 68 12.02 27.14 -9.41
N VAL A 69 11.47 26.24 -10.23
CA VAL A 69 10.28 26.52 -11.06
C VAL A 69 9.12 26.99 -10.19
N GLY A 70 8.84 26.27 -9.11
CA GLY A 70 7.79 26.62 -8.16
C GLY A 70 8.01 27.98 -7.48
N LEU A 71 9.23 28.25 -7.02
CA LEU A 71 9.59 29.52 -6.39
C LEU A 71 9.44 30.71 -7.36
N LEU A 72 9.85 30.54 -8.62
CA LEU A 72 9.69 31.58 -9.65
C LEU A 72 8.21 31.86 -9.95
N ILE A 73 7.38 30.82 -10.08
CA ILE A 73 5.94 30.96 -10.29
C ILE A 73 5.30 31.72 -9.13
N LEU A 74 5.57 31.32 -7.88
CA LEU A 74 5.02 32.03 -6.71
C LEU A 74 5.52 33.49 -6.63
N GLN A 75 6.78 33.74 -6.96
CA GLN A 75 7.33 35.10 -6.98
C GLN A 75 6.67 35.97 -8.06
N VAL A 76 6.34 35.40 -9.22
CA VAL A 76 5.55 36.10 -10.26
C VAL A 76 4.17 36.48 -9.72
N GLN A 77 3.47 35.57 -9.02
CA GLN A 77 2.15 35.88 -8.44
C GLN A 77 2.22 36.97 -7.37
N LEU A 78 3.27 36.98 -6.53
CA LEU A 78 3.55 38.11 -5.62
C LEU A 78 3.81 39.41 -6.38
N ASN A 79 4.51 39.36 -7.52
CA ASN A 79 4.81 40.55 -8.33
C ASN A 79 3.56 41.15 -8.98
N LYS A 80 2.54 40.34 -9.25
CA LYS A 80 1.23 40.79 -9.73
C LYS A 80 0.32 41.38 -8.64
N ASN A 81 0.71 41.29 -7.36
CA ASN A 81 -0.11 41.69 -6.21
C ASN A 81 -1.44 40.92 -6.10
N GLU A 82 -1.47 39.63 -6.47
CA GLU A 82 -2.65 38.75 -6.37
C GLU A 82 -2.89 38.20 -4.94
N GLY A 83 -2.10 38.66 -3.96
CA GLY A 83 -2.20 38.30 -2.55
C GLY A 83 -1.06 37.39 -2.06
N PRO A 84 -1.15 36.88 -0.82
CA PRO A 84 -0.09 36.08 -0.21
C PRO A 84 0.21 34.79 -0.98
N ALA A 85 1.49 34.39 -1.01
CA ALA A 85 1.95 33.18 -1.68
C ALA A 85 2.54 32.16 -0.69
N VAL A 86 2.12 30.90 -0.78
CA VAL A 86 2.58 29.82 0.10
C VAL A 86 3.15 28.64 -0.69
N TYR A 87 4.30 28.15 -0.23
CA TYR A 87 4.95 26.92 -0.69
C TYR A 87 4.79 25.85 0.40
N LEU A 88 4.09 24.76 0.07
CA LEU A 88 3.79 23.67 0.97
C LEU A 88 4.68 22.47 0.68
N CYS A 89 5.41 22.04 1.71
CA CYS A 89 6.24 20.84 1.70
C CYS A 89 5.56 19.71 2.50
N PRO A 90 5.78 18.43 2.16
CA PRO A 90 5.17 17.32 2.90
C PRO A 90 5.82 17.09 4.28
N ASP A 91 7.08 17.50 4.46
CA ASP A 91 7.83 17.38 5.72
C ASP A 91 8.75 18.58 5.99
N ASN A 92 9.32 18.64 7.20
CA ASN A 92 10.20 19.72 7.63
C ASN A 92 11.56 19.73 6.93
N GLN A 93 12.07 18.56 6.51
CA GLN A 93 13.36 18.48 5.84
C GLN A 93 13.29 19.17 4.46
N LEU A 94 12.18 19.02 3.75
CA LEU A 94 11.94 19.69 2.48
C LEU A 94 11.71 21.21 2.62
N ILE A 95 11.18 21.67 3.77
CA ILE A 95 11.13 23.11 4.10
C ILE A 95 12.55 23.67 4.17
N ASP A 96 13.46 22.95 4.83
CA ASP A 96 14.86 23.35 4.94
C ASP A 96 15.53 23.48 3.57
N GLN A 97 15.43 22.43 2.76
CA GLN A 97 15.97 22.41 1.41
C GLN A 97 15.40 23.50 0.52
N THR A 98 14.08 23.74 0.59
CA THR A 98 13.41 24.77 -0.21
C THR A 98 13.89 26.18 0.16
N CYS A 99 14.05 26.46 1.45
CA CYS A 99 14.54 27.77 1.89
C CYS A 99 16.03 27.98 1.58
N ASP A 100 16.85 26.93 1.66
CA ASP A 100 18.25 26.99 1.23
C ASP A 100 18.35 27.28 -0.27
N GLN A 101 17.55 26.59 -1.10
CA GLN A 101 17.50 26.87 -2.53
C GLN A 101 17.00 28.29 -2.82
N ALA A 102 15.91 28.73 -2.20
CA ALA A 102 15.41 30.09 -2.39
C ALA A 102 16.48 31.15 -2.08
N ARG A 103 17.25 30.97 -1.00
CA ARG A 103 18.39 31.83 -0.66
C ARG A 103 19.48 31.83 -1.73
N GLN A 104 19.83 30.66 -2.28
CA GLN A 104 20.82 30.56 -3.36
C GLN A 104 20.40 31.28 -4.65
N PHE A 105 19.10 31.44 -4.87
CA PHE A 105 18.54 32.16 -6.02
C PHE A 105 18.07 33.58 -5.70
N GLY A 106 18.34 34.11 -4.50
CA GLY A 106 17.95 35.48 -4.13
C GLY A 106 16.43 35.69 -3.93
N ILE A 107 15.65 34.61 -3.80
CA ILE A 107 14.20 34.68 -3.59
C ILE A 107 13.90 34.78 -2.08
N LYS A 108 13.16 35.80 -1.69
CA LYS A 108 12.84 36.06 -0.27
C LYS A 108 11.73 35.15 0.22
N THR A 109 12.06 34.32 1.20
CA THR A 109 11.12 33.43 1.89
C THR A 109 11.03 33.77 3.37
N CYS A 110 9.92 33.36 3.99
CA CYS A 110 9.73 33.38 5.43
C CYS A 110 9.21 32.02 5.91
N ARG A 111 9.33 31.77 7.20
CA ARG A 111 8.86 30.56 7.88
C ARG A 111 7.99 30.95 9.07
N THR A 112 7.29 29.97 9.62
CA THR A 112 6.58 30.14 10.89
C THR A 112 6.67 28.87 11.70
N ASP A 113 6.84 28.99 13.02
CA ASP A 113 6.61 27.92 13.99
C ASP A 113 5.45 28.23 14.95
N GLY A 114 4.79 29.38 14.75
CA GLY A 114 3.69 29.89 15.56
C GLY A 114 2.69 30.62 14.68
N ASP A 115 2.50 31.91 14.95
CA ASP A 115 1.61 32.75 14.14
C ASP A 115 2.20 33.06 12.76
N LEU A 116 1.31 33.42 11.82
CA LEU A 116 1.70 33.70 10.45
C LEU A 116 2.48 35.03 10.36
N PRO A 117 3.61 35.09 9.63
CA PRO A 117 4.43 36.30 9.58
C PRO A 117 3.74 37.45 8.84
N ASP A 118 3.87 38.68 9.34
CA ASP A 118 3.33 39.88 8.68
C ASP A 118 3.87 40.05 7.26
N SER A 119 5.14 39.68 7.01
CA SER A 119 5.73 39.75 5.66
C SER A 119 5.03 38.83 4.64
N PHE A 120 4.44 37.72 5.10
CA PHE A 120 3.61 36.87 4.27
C PHE A 120 2.22 37.47 4.08
N LEU A 121 1.58 37.93 5.16
CA LEU A 121 0.24 38.54 5.12
C LEU A 121 0.21 39.79 4.22
N ASP A 122 1.28 40.58 4.24
CA ASP A 122 1.49 41.76 3.40
C ASP A 122 1.93 41.43 1.96
N SER A 123 1.99 40.14 1.58
CA SER A 123 2.43 39.69 0.25
C SER A 123 3.86 40.14 -0.14
N LYS A 124 4.76 40.27 0.84
CA LYS A 124 6.16 40.70 0.64
C LYS A 124 7.12 39.52 0.43
N THR A 125 6.82 38.36 1.01
CA THR A 125 7.67 37.17 1.01
C THR A 125 6.85 35.90 0.84
N ILE A 126 7.41 34.88 0.18
CA ILE A 126 6.79 33.56 0.08
C ILE A 126 6.88 32.86 1.44
N LEU A 127 5.76 32.34 1.95
CA LEU A 127 5.77 31.49 3.14
C LEU A 127 6.12 30.06 2.74
N VAL A 128 7.21 29.50 3.28
CA VAL A 128 7.54 28.07 3.12
C VAL A 128 7.16 27.34 4.41
N THR A 129 6.23 26.40 4.32
CA THR A 129 5.68 25.70 5.49
C THR A 129 5.26 24.27 5.17
N SER A 130 4.88 23.50 6.19
CA SER A 130 4.46 22.11 6.00
C SER A 130 2.98 22.02 5.64
N ILE A 131 2.62 20.96 4.92
CA ILE A 131 1.23 20.66 4.58
C ILE A 131 0.35 20.53 5.83
N GLN A 132 0.87 19.93 6.91
CA GLN A 132 0.15 19.74 8.17
C GLN A 132 -0.12 21.07 8.90
N LYS A 133 0.68 22.12 8.68
CA LYS A 133 0.41 23.45 9.27
C LYS A 133 -0.81 24.12 8.63
N LEU A 134 -1.05 23.89 7.34
CA LEU A 134 -2.25 24.36 6.64
C LEU A 134 -3.45 23.44 6.92
N PHE A 135 -3.26 22.13 6.78
CA PHE A 135 -4.33 21.14 6.89
C PHE A 135 -4.36 20.53 8.29
N ASN A 136 -5.01 21.21 9.24
CA ASN A 136 -5.44 20.64 10.51
C ASN A 136 -6.55 21.51 11.14
N GLY A 137 -7.30 20.95 12.09
CA GLY A 137 -8.42 21.60 12.77
C GLY A 137 -8.08 22.83 13.62
N LEU A 138 -6.81 23.03 13.96
CA LEU A 138 -6.29 24.17 14.73
C LEU A 138 -5.33 25.04 13.90
N THR A 139 -5.46 25.01 12.57
CA THR A 139 -4.58 25.73 11.67
C THR A 139 -4.61 27.25 11.92
N ARG A 140 -3.43 27.87 11.89
CA ARG A 140 -3.28 29.34 11.98
C ARG A 140 -3.73 30.06 10.71
N PHE A 141 -3.95 29.32 9.62
CA PHE A 141 -4.59 29.86 8.43
C PHE A 141 -6.10 30.10 8.62
N GLY A 142 -6.69 29.60 9.71
CA GLY A 142 -8.12 29.69 9.98
C GLY A 142 -8.97 28.72 9.14
N LEU A 143 -10.17 28.40 9.62
CA LEU A 143 -11.12 27.52 8.96
C LEU A 143 -12.37 28.27 8.50
N LYS A 144 -13.00 27.78 7.43
CA LYS A 144 -14.25 28.27 6.87
C LYS A 144 -14.18 29.78 6.62
N ARG A 145 -15.09 30.55 7.22
CA ARG A 145 -15.14 32.02 7.08
C ARG A 145 -13.97 32.74 7.76
N ASN A 146 -13.27 32.08 8.67
CA ASN A 146 -12.11 32.64 9.36
C ASN A 146 -10.80 32.35 8.62
N SER A 147 -10.85 31.65 7.48
CA SER A 147 -9.65 31.39 6.69
C SER A 147 -9.08 32.68 6.11
N ILE A 148 -7.78 32.85 6.21
CA ILE A 148 -7.06 33.95 5.55
C ILE A 148 -7.11 33.78 4.03
N ARG A 149 -7.07 34.89 3.31
CA ARG A 149 -6.90 34.86 1.84
C ARG A 149 -5.47 34.50 1.48
N VAL A 150 -5.31 33.56 0.55
CA VAL A 150 -4.05 33.21 -0.11
C VAL A 150 -4.29 33.33 -1.61
N GLY A 151 -3.46 34.11 -2.30
CA GLY A 151 -3.58 34.31 -3.74
C GLY A 151 -3.05 33.10 -4.52
N ALA A 152 -1.84 32.67 -4.16
CA ALA A 152 -1.17 31.56 -4.81
C ALA A 152 -0.67 30.52 -3.80
N LEU A 153 -0.91 29.24 -4.10
CA LEU A 153 -0.51 28.11 -3.29
C LEU A 153 0.21 27.09 -4.18
N LEU A 154 1.32 26.56 -3.69
CA LEU A 154 2.05 25.50 -4.37
C LEU A 154 2.23 24.31 -3.42
N MET A 155 1.92 23.11 -3.92
CA MET A 155 2.20 21.84 -3.24
C MET A 155 3.35 21.13 -3.94
N ASP A 156 4.47 21.03 -3.24
CA ASP A 156 5.60 20.22 -3.68
C ASP A 156 5.36 18.77 -3.29
N ASP A 157 5.69 17.85 -4.21
CA ASP A 157 5.35 16.44 -4.07
C ASP A 157 3.85 16.24 -3.74
N ALA A 158 2.99 16.51 -4.73
CA ALA A 158 1.54 16.49 -4.58
C ALA A 158 0.99 15.15 -4.04
N HIS A 159 1.66 14.03 -4.32
CA HIS A 159 1.25 12.73 -3.82
C HIS A 159 1.51 12.61 -2.31
N ALA A 160 2.71 12.96 -1.85
CA ALA A 160 3.04 12.98 -0.43
C ALA A 160 2.16 13.99 0.34
N CYS A 161 1.87 15.14 -0.27
CA CYS A 161 0.93 16.11 0.29
C CYS A 161 -0.49 15.54 0.42
N SER A 162 -1.01 14.85 -0.60
CA SER A 162 -2.34 14.23 -0.56
C SER A 162 -2.46 13.21 0.59
N ASP A 163 -1.45 12.35 0.76
CA ASP A 163 -1.43 11.36 1.85
C ASP A 163 -1.35 12.05 3.22
N ALA A 164 -0.53 13.10 3.35
CA ALA A 164 -0.42 13.86 4.59
C ALA A 164 -1.70 14.62 4.98
N ILE A 165 -2.46 15.14 4.00
CA ILE A 165 -3.76 15.77 4.23
C ILE A 165 -4.77 14.75 4.76
N ARG A 166 -4.80 13.56 4.14
CA ARG A 166 -5.66 12.46 4.58
C ARG A 166 -5.38 12.10 6.04
N GLU A 167 -4.11 11.91 6.40
CA GLU A 167 -3.71 11.62 7.78
C GLU A 167 -4.08 12.75 8.75
N ALA A 168 -3.96 14.01 8.34
CA ALA A 168 -4.33 15.15 9.20
C ALA A 168 -5.85 15.30 9.42
N CYS A 169 -6.66 14.71 8.53
CA CYS A 169 -8.13 14.67 8.64
C CYS A 169 -8.64 13.38 9.30
N LYS A 170 -7.75 12.53 9.83
CA LYS A 170 -8.09 11.24 10.46
C LYS A 170 -7.84 11.27 11.96
N ILE A 171 -8.70 10.61 12.72
CA ILE A 171 -8.48 10.29 14.14
C ILE A 171 -7.97 8.85 14.23
N ARG A 172 -6.78 8.66 14.82
CA ARG A 172 -6.23 7.33 15.11
C ARG A 172 -5.99 7.20 16.62
N ILE A 173 -6.76 6.33 17.26
CA ILE A 173 -6.72 6.10 18.71
C ILE A 173 -6.03 4.77 18.95
N SER A 174 -4.90 4.78 19.67
CA SER A 174 -4.19 3.53 19.99
C SER A 174 -4.95 2.72 21.04
N SER A 175 -4.77 1.39 21.04
CA SER A 175 -5.40 0.49 22.02
C SER A 175 -5.01 0.76 23.48
N ASN A 176 -3.94 1.53 23.72
CA ASN A 176 -3.52 1.98 25.05
C ASN A 176 -4.24 3.27 25.52
N GLU A 177 -5.02 3.93 24.67
CA GLU A 177 -5.78 5.12 25.03
C GLU A 177 -7.18 4.74 25.57
N PRO A 178 -7.68 5.39 26.64
CA PRO A 178 -8.99 5.06 27.22
C PRO A 178 -10.16 5.10 26.23
N ALA A 179 -10.14 6.04 25.29
CA ALA A 179 -11.17 6.20 24.27
C ALA A 179 -11.33 4.94 23.40
N TYR A 180 -10.26 4.19 23.15
CA TYR A 180 -10.33 2.95 22.36
C TYR A 180 -11.19 1.91 23.05
N ALA A 181 -11.00 1.69 24.35
CA ALA A 181 -11.76 0.69 25.10
C ALA A 181 -13.25 1.03 25.13
N VAL A 182 -13.59 2.31 25.30
CA VAL A 182 -14.99 2.77 25.32
C VAL A 182 -15.64 2.64 23.95
N LEU A 183 -14.96 3.05 22.87
CA LEU A 183 -15.47 2.89 21.50
C LEU A 183 -15.59 1.42 21.10
N ARG A 184 -14.64 0.58 21.48
CA ARG A 184 -14.68 -0.86 21.22
C ARG A 184 -15.87 -1.51 21.91
N GLU A 185 -16.14 -1.15 23.16
CA GLU A 185 -17.30 -1.65 23.91
C GLU A 185 -18.61 -1.20 23.27
N LEU A 186 -18.70 0.06 22.84
CA LEU A 186 -19.86 0.62 22.16
C LEU A 186 -20.26 -0.18 20.92
N PHE A 187 -19.30 -0.69 20.16
CA PHE A 187 -19.52 -1.44 18.93
C PHE A 187 -19.28 -2.95 19.06
N ALA A 188 -19.06 -3.47 20.27
CA ALA A 188 -18.60 -4.85 20.47
C ALA A 188 -19.53 -5.88 19.81
N THR A 189 -20.84 -5.76 20.05
CA THR A 189 -21.85 -6.67 19.47
C THR A 189 -21.91 -6.56 17.95
N ASP A 190 -21.85 -5.35 17.39
CA ASP A 190 -21.89 -5.15 15.94
C ASP A 190 -20.63 -5.73 15.26
N LEU A 191 -19.46 -5.50 15.86
CA LEU A 191 -18.18 -6.00 15.35
C LEU A 191 -18.12 -7.53 15.43
N GLU A 192 -18.57 -8.14 16.53
CA GLU A 192 -18.64 -9.59 16.67
C GLU A 192 -19.55 -10.23 15.62
N GLN A 193 -20.67 -9.58 15.27
CA GLN A 193 -21.55 -10.03 14.17
C GLN A 193 -20.89 -9.91 12.80
N GLN A 194 -19.90 -9.02 12.62
CA GLN A 194 -19.12 -8.92 11.40
C GLN A 194 -17.98 -9.95 11.30
N GLY A 195 -17.68 -10.70 12.36
CA GLY A 195 -16.71 -11.78 12.35
C GLY A 195 -16.34 -12.20 13.77
N VAL A 196 -16.81 -13.38 14.20
CA VAL A 196 -16.64 -13.85 15.58
C VAL A 196 -15.16 -14.18 15.87
N GLY A 197 -14.48 -14.89 14.97
CA GLY A 197 -13.06 -15.22 15.10
C GLY A 197 -12.20 -13.95 15.04
N THR A 198 -12.42 -13.14 14.00
CA THR A 198 -11.72 -11.87 13.83
C THR A 198 -11.91 -10.93 15.03
N PHE A 199 -13.10 -10.87 15.62
CA PHE A 199 -13.35 -10.06 16.83
C PHE A 199 -12.58 -10.60 18.03
N ALA A 200 -12.51 -11.92 18.22
CA ALA A 200 -11.69 -12.52 19.28
C ALA A 200 -10.19 -12.16 19.12
N ASP A 201 -9.67 -12.18 17.90
CA ASP A 201 -8.28 -11.81 17.62
C ASP A 201 -8.02 -10.31 17.82
N LEU A 202 -8.99 -9.45 17.47
CA LEU A 202 -8.97 -8.03 17.82
C LEU A 202 -8.88 -7.84 19.34
N ILE A 203 -9.66 -8.58 20.13
CA ILE A 203 -9.60 -8.53 21.60
C ILE A 203 -8.26 -9.04 22.13
N ASN A 204 -7.62 -9.99 21.45
CA ASN A 204 -6.29 -10.50 21.80
C ASN A 204 -5.16 -9.56 21.35
N GLY A 205 -5.47 -8.42 20.73
CA GLY A 205 -4.46 -7.44 20.31
C GLY A 205 -3.81 -7.75 18.97
N SER A 206 -4.36 -8.66 18.16
CA SER A 206 -3.82 -8.94 16.83
C SER A 206 -3.89 -7.68 15.95
N ARG A 207 -2.75 -7.36 15.34
CA ARG A 207 -2.62 -6.25 14.39
C ARG A 207 -3.41 -6.53 13.10
N ASP A 208 -3.60 -7.81 12.77
CA ASP A 208 -4.14 -8.25 11.48
C ASP A 208 -5.64 -8.51 11.51
N ALA A 209 -6.23 -8.61 12.70
CA ALA A 209 -7.67 -8.54 12.87
C ALA A 209 -8.17 -7.12 12.55
N VAL A 210 -8.85 -6.96 11.40
CA VAL A 210 -9.40 -5.69 10.94
C VAL A 210 -10.91 -5.82 10.78
N LEU A 211 -11.68 -5.02 11.52
CA LEU A 211 -13.15 -5.02 11.46
C LEU A 211 -13.70 -3.60 11.23
N PRO A 212 -14.40 -3.35 10.10
CA PRO A 212 -15.11 -2.10 9.88
C PRO A 212 -16.39 -2.06 10.73
N VAL A 213 -16.67 -0.91 11.33
CA VAL A 213 -17.98 -0.65 11.96
C VAL A 213 -19.02 -0.50 10.85
N PRO A 214 -20.12 -1.28 10.86
CA PRO A 214 -21.16 -1.14 9.86
C PRO A 214 -21.74 0.28 9.83
N TYR A 215 -22.01 0.82 8.64
CA TYR A 215 -22.51 2.21 8.52
C TYR A 215 -23.84 2.44 9.26
N TRP A 216 -24.67 1.41 9.38
CA TRP A 216 -25.94 1.48 10.11
C TRP A 216 -25.71 1.60 11.63
N SER A 217 -24.80 0.81 12.19
CA SER A 217 -24.44 0.87 13.61
C SER A 217 -23.68 2.15 13.94
N TRP A 218 -22.78 2.58 13.04
CA TRP A 218 -22.11 3.88 13.15
C TRP A 218 -23.12 5.02 13.22
N ASN A 219 -24.06 5.10 12.26
CA ASN A 219 -25.09 6.14 12.21
C ASN A 219 -25.98 6.16 13.46
N ALA A 220 -26.30 4.99 14.02
CA ALA A 220 -27.09 4.87 15.24
C ALA A 220 -26.37 5.44 16.47
N HIS A 221 -25.04 5.39 16.50
CA HIS A 221 -24.20 5.76 17.65
C HIS A 221 -23.38 7.04 17.46
N VAL A 222 -23.63 7.84 16.42
CA VAL A 222 -22.88 9.09 16.17
C VAL A 222 -22.84 10.03 17.38
N SER A 223 -23.95 10.16 18.10
CA SER A 223 -24.02 11.02 19.31
C SER A 223 -23.11 10.50 20.43
N ASP A 224 -23.05 9.18 20.63
CA ASP A 224 -22.17 8.56 21.63
C ASP A 224 -20.70 8.72 21.25
N VAL A 225 -20.37 8.47 19.99
CA VAL A 225 -19.02 8.69 19.44
C VAL A 225 -18.59 10.15 19.63
N ALA A 226 -19.48 11.11 19.32
CA ALA A 226 -19.18 12.53 19.48
C ALA A 226 -18.84 12.88 20.94
N ARG A 227 -19.62 12.36 21.90
CA ARG A 227 -19.36 12.52 23.34
C ARG A 227 -18.00 11.94 23.73
N ILE A 228 -17.73 10.68 23.35
CA ILE A 228 -16.46 10.01 23.69
C ILE A 228 -15.25 10.77 23.13
N LEU A 229 -15.31 11.20 21.88
CA LEU A 229 -14.22 11.96 21.25
C LEU A 229 -14.06 13.35 21.88
N SER A 230 -15.17 14.01 22.23
CA SER A 230 -15.15 15.31 22.90
C SER A 230 -14.53 15.22 24.30
N ASP A 231 -14.84 14.18 25.08
CA ASP A 231 -14.27 13.96 26.42
C ASP A 231 -12.75 13.76 26.39
N HIS A 232 -12.21 13.40 25.23
CA HIS A 232 -10.79 13.18 24.99
C HIS A 232 -10.18 14.15 23.97
N SER A 233 -10.83 15.30 23.69
CA SER A 233 -10.43 16.20 22.60
C SER A 233 -9.05 16.82 22.76
N ASP A 234 -8.49 16.85 23.97
CA ASP A 234 -7.13 17.37 24.21
C ASP A 234 -6.02 16.38 23.85
N LYS A 235 -6.36 15.09 23.70
CA LYS A 235 -5.38 14.06 23.30
C LYS A 235 -4.91 14.31 21.89
N LYS A 236 -3.60 14.23 21.65
CA LYS A 236 -2.98 14.51 20.34
C LYS A 236 -3.60 13.69 19.19
N SER A 237 -4.00 12.45 19.47
CA SER A 237 -4.70 11.52 18.57
C SER A 237 -6.03 12.06 18.02
N ILE A 238 -6.68 12.97 18.75
CA ILE A 238 -8.02 13.51 18.45
C ILE A 238 -7.95 15.02 18.16
N LYS A 239 -7.17 15.77 18.94
CA LYS A 239 -7.09 17.24 19.00
C LYS A 239 -7.07 17.95 17.65
N PHE A 240 -6.25 17.48 16.72
CA PHE A 240 -6.05 18.17 15.45
C PHE A 240 -7.09 17.82 14.40
N ALA A 241 -7.67 16.63 14.42
CA ALA A 241 -8.71 16.23 13.48
C ALA A 241 -10.11 16.59 13.99
N TRP A 242 -10.31 16.66 15.30
CA TRP A 242 -11.63 16.86 15.92
C TRP A 242 -12.39 18.10 15.43
N PRO A 243 -11.79 19.30 15.32
CA PRO A 243 -12.50 20.47 14.80
C PRO A 243 -13.00 20.31 13.35
N LEU A 244 -12.38 19.41 12.57
CA LEU A 244 -12.78 19.10 11.19
C LEU A 244 -13.94 18.10 11.15
N LEU A 245 -13.98 17.14 12.09
CA LEU A 245 -14.88 15.99 12.03
C LEU A 245 -16.11 16.09 12.93
N ARG A 246 -16.08 16.90 14.00
CA ARG A 246 -17.10 16.91 15.06
C ARG A 246 -18.55 17.06 14.59
N ASP A 247 -18.76 17.81 13.52
CA ASP A 247 -20.09 18.09 12.94
C ASP A 247 -20.37 17.27 11.66
N ARG A 248 -19.49 16.32 11.31
CA ARG A 248 -19.50 15.55 10.07
C ARG A 248 -19.31 14.04 10.29
N LEU A 249 -19.47 13.55 11.51
CA LEU A 249 -19.24 12.13 11.85
C LEU A 249 -20.09 11.16 11.01
N ARG A 250 -21.28 11.53 10.55
CA ARG A 250 -22.10 10.72 9.62
C ARG A 250 -21.44 10.49 8.25
N SER A 251 -20.50 11.36 7.87
CA SER A 251 -19.69 11.24 6.66
C SER A 251 -18.33 10.57 6.95
N CYS A 252 -18.16 9.97 8.13
CA CYS A 252 -16.99 9.20 8.50
C CYS A 252 -17.27 7.69 8.48
N GLN A 253 -16.20 6.93 8.37
CA GLN A 253 -16.14 5.50 8.58
C GLN A 253 -15.19 5.20 9.74
N CYS A 254 -15.40 4.07 10.40
CA CYS A 254 -14.58 3.61 11.51
C CYS A 254 -14.14 2.16 11.29
N VAL A 255 -12.86 1.88 11.52
CA VAL A 255 -12.29 0.54 11.43
C VAL A 255 -11.45 0.27 12.67
N PHE A 256 -11.64 -0.90 13.28
CA PHE A 256 -10.87 -1.37 14.43
C PHE A 256 -9.84 -2.41 14.01
N SER A 257 -8.72 -2.40 14.72
CA SER A 257 -7.84 -3.56 14.90
C SER A 257 -7.48 -3.75 16.36
N GLY A 258 -6.74 -4.81 16.69
CA GLY A 258 -6.28 -5.04 18.07
C GLY A 258 -5.32 -3.97 18.62
N VAL A 259 -4.74 -3.13 17.74
CA VAL A 259 -3.75 -2.12 18.12
C VAL A 259 -4.25 -0.67 18.03
N ALA A 260 -5.33 -0.41 17.28
CA ALA A 260 -5.88 0.94 17.12
C ALA A 260 -7.32 0.93 16.56
N ALA A 261 -8.01 2.06 16.73
CA ALA A 261 -9.22 2.41 15.99
C ALA A 261 -8.93 3.63 15.10
N GLU A 262 -9.40 3.60 13.86
CA GLU A 262 -9.27 4.71 12.92
C GLU A 262 -10.65 5.23 12.48
N ILE A 263 -10.83 6.54 12.59
CA ILE A 263 -12.03 7.27 12.15
C ILE A 263 -11.60 8.28 11.09
N GLU A 264 -12.12 8.13 9.87
CA GLU A 264 -11.75 8.95 8.71
C GLU A 264 -12.99 9.39 7.93
N PRO A 265 -13.07 10.63 7.42
CA PRO A 265 -14.12 11.01 6.48
C PRO A 265 -13.95 10.31 5.12
N PHE A 266 -15.06 9.94 4.44
CA PHE A 266 -15.00 9.35 3.08
C PHE A 266 -14.35 10.29 2.06
N ILE A 267 -14.47 11.61 2.27
CA ILE A 267 -13.69 12.63 1.57
C ILE A 267 -13.18 13.66 2.58
N ALA A 268 -11.90 14.01 2.50
CA ALA A 268 -11.33 15.10 3.29
C ALA A 268 -12.12 16.43 3.08
N PRO A 269 -12.45 17.18 4.13
CA PRO A 269 -13.23 18.42 4.04
C PRO A 269 -12.37 19.60 3.57
N LEU A 270 -11.77 19.50 2.37
CA LEU A 270 -10.85 20.51 1.84
C LEU A 270 -11.48 21.90 1.70
N GLU A 271 -12.80 21.97 1.56
CA GLU A 271 -13.59 23.21 1.54
C GLU A 271 -13.57 23.99 2.85
N ASP A 272 -13.27 23.33 3.99
CA ASP A 272 -13.13 24.01 5.28
C ASP A 272 -11.80 24.77 5.38
N PHE A 273 -10.83 24.48 4.51
CA PHE A 273 -9.57 25.22 4.41
C PHE A 273 -9.70 26.29 3.34
N GLY A 274 -10.31 27.43 3.67
CA GLY A 274 -10.57 28.51 2.71
C GLY A 274 -9.32 29.04 2.02
N SER A 275 -8.17 29.04 2.71
CA SER A 275 -6.86 29.40 2.13
C SER A 275 -6.39 28.44 1.03
N TYR A 276 -6.93 27.23 0.99
CA TYR A 276 -6.72 26.27 -0.11
C TYR A 276 -7.87 26.32 -1.10
N ALA A 277 -9.12 26.17 -0.64
CA ALA A 277 -10.29 26.05 -1.52
C ALA A 277 -10.53 27.30 -2.39
N ASN A 278 -10.26 28.48 -1.82
CA ASN A 278 -10.49 29.78 -2.45
C ASN A 278 -9.22 30.43 -3.02
N ALA A 279 -8.08 29.74 -2.98
CA ALA A 279 -6.87 30.24 -3.64
C ALA A 279 -7.12 30.42 -5.13
N GLU A 280 -6.69 31.55 -5.68
CA GLU A 280 -6.88 31.90 -7.09
C GLU A 280 -6.02 31.01 -7.98
N HIS A 281 -4.81 30.69 -7.51
CA HIS A 281 -3.86 29.83 -8.20
C HIS A 281 -3.33 28.73 -7.29
N ARG A 282 -3.45 27.48 -7.73
CA ARG A 282 -2.95 26.27 -7.06
C ARG A 282 -2.05 25.50 -8.03
N ILE A 283 -0.80 25.35 -7.63
CA ILE A 283 0.23 24.66 -8.41
C ILE A 283 0.57 23.36 -7.71
N PHE A 284 0.50 22.25 -8.43
CA PHE A 284 0.83 20.91 -7.93
C PHE A 284 2.05 20.41 -8.67
N MET A 285 3.08 19.95 -7.96
CA MET A 285 4.29 19.41 -8.57
C MET A 285 4.44 17.91 -8.27
N SER A 286 4.76 17.11 -9.30
CA SER A 286 5.00 15.67 -9.15
C SER A 286 6.29 15.24 -9.85
N ALA A 287 6.90 14.14 -9.37
CA ALA A 287 8.12 13.55 -9.92
C ALA A 287 7.88 12.38 -10.86
N THR A 288 6.74 11.73 -10.69
CA THR A 288 6.42 10.49 -11.34
C THR A 288 5.40 10.77 -12.45
N VAL A 289 5.55 10.05 -13.55
CA VAL A 289 4.59 10.06 -14.67
C VAL A 289 3.47 9.04 -14.41
N THR A 290 3.41 8.45 -13.21
CA THR A 290 2.32 7.57 -12.80
C THR A 290 0.96 8.28 -12.88
N ASP A 291 -0.08 7.45 -12.86
CA ASP A 291 -1.44 7.94 -12.89
C ASP A 291 -1.76 8.75 -11.61
N ASP A 292 -1.88 10.07 -11.79
CA ASP A 292 -2.26 11.01 -10.74
C ASP A 292 -3.79 11.09 -10.57
N ALA A 293 -4.55 10.17 -11.16
CA ALA A 293 -6.01 10.10 -11.03
C ALA A 293 -6.48 10.13 -9.57
N PHE A 294 -5.71 9.56 -8.64
CA PHE A 294 -6.04 9.60 -7.22
C PHE A 294 -6.05 11.03 -6.65
N LEU A 295 -5.32 11.99 -7.25
CA LEU A 295 -5.34 13.40 -6.86
C LEU A 295 -6.70 14.05 -7.16
N VAL A 296 -7.50 13.51 -8.08
CA VAL A 296 -8.90 13.95 -8.29
C VAL A 296 -9.65 13.82 -6.98
N LYS A 297 -9.62 12.63 -6.37
CA LYS A 297 -10.31 12.38 -5.10
C LYS A 297 -9.58 13.01 -3.90
N GLY A 298 -8.26 12.86 -3.83
CA GLY A 298 -7.43 13.27 -2.69
C GLY A 298 -7.27 14.79 -2.55
N LEU A 299 -7.16 15.52 -3.65
CA LEU A 299 -6.99 16.98 -3.71
C LEU A 299 -8.18 17.70 -4.37
N LYS A 300 -9.27 16.99 -4.69
CA LYS A 300 -10.47 17.59 -5.32
C LYS A 300 -10.16 18.33 -6.64
N LEU A 301 -9.18 17.83 -7.41
CA LEU A 301 -8.79 18.41 -8.69
C LEU A 301 -9.79 18.06 -9.80
N ASP A 302 -9.88 18.93 -10.80
CA ASP A 302 -10.61 18.61 -12.03
C ASP A 302 -9.84 17.56 -12.84
N PRO A 303 -10.51 16.57 -13.47
CA PRO A 303 -9.85 15.57 -14.32
C PRO A 303 -9.02 16.18 -15.45
N SER A 304 -9.39 17.37 -15.95
CA SER A 304 -8.62 18.09 -16.97
C SER A 304 -7.24 18.54 -16.49
N THR A 305 -7.08 18.82 -15.19
CA THR A 305 -5.77 19.13 -14.58
C THR A 305 -4.82 17.93 -14.66
N ILE A 306 -5.36 16.71 -14.56
CA ILE A 306 -4.57 15.45 -14.63
C ILE A 306 -4.21 15.09 -16.07
N THR A 307 -5.14 15.30 -17.01
CA THR A 307 -4.93 14.95 -18.43
C THR A 307 -4.09 15.96 -19.19
N LYS A 308 -3.95 17.19 -18.67
CA LYS A 308 -3.17 18.27 -19.29
C LYS A 308 -2.05 18.80 -18.36
N PRO A 309 -1.11 17.95 -17.90
CA PRO A 309 0.02 18.42 -17.11
C PRO A 309 1.02 19.19 -17.98
N ILE A 310 1.65 20.22 -17.41
CA ILE A 310 2.83 20.84 -18.01
C ILE A 310 4.02 19.89 -17.80
N SER A 311 4.72 19.53 -18.87
CA SER A 311 5.84 18.58 -18.81
C SER A 311 6.88 18.85 -19.88
N TYR A 312 8.09 18.32 -19.69
CA TYR A 312 9.18 18.48 -20.66
C TYR A 312 9.36 17.23 -21.54
N SER A 313 8.83 17.28 -22.77
CA SER A 313 8.72 16.12 -23.68
C SER A 313 10.04 15.53 -24.19
N LYS A 314 11.15 16.28 -24.11
CA LYS A 314 12.45 15.83 -24.61
C LYS A 314 13.20 14.91 -23.64
N GLU A 315 12.83 14.91 -22.36
CA GLU A 315 13.50 14.11 -21.33
C GLU A 315 12.65 12.88 -21.01
N ARG A 316 13.18 11.70 -21.35
CA ARG A 316 12.39 10.45 -21.40
C ARG A 316 12.52 9.58 -20.15
N TRP A 317 13.64 9.66 -19.43
CA TRP A 317 13.91 8.83 -18.24
C TRP A 317 14.99 9.46 -17.35
N SER A 318 15.01 9.04 -16.07
CA SER A 318 15.96 9.51 -15.06
C SER A 318 16.81 8.36 -14.49
N GLY A 319 18.11 8.41 -14.81
CA GLY A 319 19.19 7.57 -14.30
C GLY A 319 19.02 6.05 -14.49
N GLU A 320 20.05 5.29 -14.15
CA GLU A 320 20.12 3.86 -14.45
C GLU A 320 19.67 3.01 -13.26
N LYS A 321 18.71 2.11 -13.48
CA LYS A 321 18.22 1.18 -12.45
C LYS A 321 18.26 -0.24 -13.01
N MET A 322 19.21 -1.04 -12.56
CA MET A 322 19.25 -2.48 -12.88
C MET A 322 18.30 -3.21 -11.93
N VAL A 323 17.16 -3.67 -12.43
CA VAL A 323 16.19 -4.43 -11.61
C VAL A 323 16.49 -5.91 -11.72
N LEU A 324 16.73 -6.57 -10.59
CA LEU A 324 16.99 -8.00 -10.49
C LEU A 324 15.93 -8.68 -9.64
N LEU A 325 15.35 -9.75 -10.17
CA LEU A 325 14.37 -10.62 -9.52
C LEU A 325 15.05 -11.99 -9.33
N PRO A 326 15.79 -12.23 -8.22
CA PRO A 326 16.68 -13.38 -8.10
C PRO A 326 15.95 -14.72 -8.24
N ALA A 327 14.71 -14.81 -7.75
CA ALA A 327 13.85 -15.99 -7.90
C ALA A 327 13.52 -16.34 -9.36
N LEU A 328 13.68 -15.40 -10.31
CA LEU A 328 13.56 -15.68 -11.73
C LEU A 328 14.88 -16.12 -12.36
N ILE A 329 16.03 -15.87 -11.72
CA ILE A 329 17.33 -16.33 -12.21
C ILE A 329 17.54 -17.80 -11.81
N SER A 330 17.24 -18.14 -10.55
CA SER A 330 17.34 -19.51 -10.03
C SER A 330 16.59 -19.65 -8.71
N ASP A 331 15.95 -20.81 -8.49
CA ASP A 331 15.34 -21.19 -7.21
C ASP A 331 16.34 -21.21 -6.03
N ALA A 332 17.65 -21.36 -6.32
CA ALA A 332 18.70 -21.29 -5.31
C ALA A 332 18.90 -19.88 -4.73
N LEU A 333 18.37 -18.84 -5.40
CA LEU A 333 18.46 -17.44 -4.99
C LEU A 333 17.22 -16.99 -4.21
N ASP A 334 16.82 -17.81 -3.24
CA ASP A 334 15.68 -17.56 -2.37
C ASP A 334 15.91 -16.38 -1.41
N ARG A 335 14.85 -15.97 -0.70
CA ARG A 335 14.91 -14.88 0.27
C ARG A 335 16.01 -15.11 1.30
N ALA A 336 16.13 -16.32 1.85
CA ALA A 336 17.13 -16.63 2.87
C ALA A 336 18.56 -16.39 2.36
N THR A 337 18.83 -16.75 1.11
CA THR A 337 20.12 -16.52 0.46
C THR A 337 20.40 -15.03 0.27
N ILE A 338 19.42 -14.24 -0.16
CA ILE A 338 19.56 -12.78 -0.32
C ILE A 338 19.80 -12.11 1.03
N VAL A 339 18.98 -12.39 2.05
CA VAL A 339 19.13 -11.81 3.40
C VAL A 339 20.50 -12.17 3.99
N ARG A 340 20.92 -13.44 3.92
CA ARG A 340 22.24 -13.88 4.40
C ARG A 340 23.39 -13.17 3.69
N THR A 341 23.25 -12.90 2.40
CA THR A 341 24.31 -12.29 1.58
C THR A 341 24.46 -10.82 1.88
N PHE A 342 23.36 -10.06 1.82
CA PHE A 342 23.38 -8.62 1.97
C PHE A 342 23.27 -8.14 3.41
N GLY A 343 22.81 -8.97 4.34
CA GLY A 343 22.74 -8.62 5.76
C GLY A 343 24.12 -8.57 6.44
N ARG A 344 25.13 -9.24 5.87
CA ARG A 344 26.49 -9.29 6.42
C ARG A 344 27.20 -7.95 6.32
N MET A 345 27.93 -7.62 7.39
CA MET A 345 28.83 -6.48 7.43
C MET A 345 30.03 -6.70 6.48
N VAL A 346 30.36 -5.68 5.69
CA VAL A 346 31.51 -5.67 4.76
C VAL A 346 32.34 -4.41 5.01
N ALA A 347 33.46 -4.54 5.73
CA ALA A 347 34.23 -3.40 6.24
C ALA A 347 34.60 -2.35 5.19
N ASN A 348 35.00 -2.77 3.98
CA ASN A 348 35.51 -1.88 2.92
C ASN A 348 34.49 -1.67 1.79
N ARG A 349 33.19 -1.65 2.10
CA ARG A 349 32.15 -1.39 1.11
C ARG A 349 32.22 0.06 0.61
N THR A 350 32.16 0.26 -0.70
CA THR A 350 32.32 1.59 -1.33
C THR A 350 31.01 2.37 -1.47
N SER A 351 29.87 1.74 -1.19
CA SER A 351 28.55 2.35 -1.30
C SER A 351 27.55 1.67 -0.38
N GLY A 352 26.49 2.39 0.00
CA GLY A 352 25.45 1.91 0.90
C GLY A 352 24.58 0.82 0.26
N VAL A 353 24.12 -0.10 1.12
CA VAL A 353 23.06 -1.07 0.83
C VAL A 353 21.90 -0.74 1.76
N VAL A 354 20.72 -0.54 1.17
CA VAL A 354 19.50 -0.22 1.93
C VAL A 354 18.44 -1.27 1.62
N VAL A 355 17.73 -1.71 2.64
CA VAL A 355 16.65 -2.70 2.55
C VAL A 355 15.35 -2.05 2.96
N LEU A 356 14.31 -2.20 2.15
CA LEU A 356 12.94 -1.82 2.47
C LEU A 356 12.15 -3.09 2.81
N VAL A 357 11.62 -3.15 4.03
CA VAL A 357 10.77 -4.25 4.50
C VAL A 357 9.36 -3.75 4.84
N PRO A 358 8.31 -4.60 4.74
CA PRO A 358 6.92 -4.19 4.96
C PRO A 358 6.61 -3.75 6.40
N GLY A 359 7.37 -4.24 7.37
CA GLY A 359 7.16 -3.93 8.78
C GLY A 359 8.32 -4.41 9.66
N PHE A 360 8.28 -4.06 10.93
CA PHE A 360 9.36 -4.39 11.88
C PHE A 360 9.54 -5.91 12.09
N ASP A 361 8.48 -6.71 11.99
CA ASP A 361 8.60 -8.18 12.18
C ASP A 361 9.52 -8.84 11.13
N TRP A 362 9.69 -8.19 9.97
CA TRP A 362 10.56 -8.65 8.88
C TRP A 362 12.03 -8.26 9.07
N THR A 363 12.34 -7.38 10.03
CA THR A 363 13.72 -6.90 10.24
C THR A 363 14.58 -7.89 11.01
N HIS A 364 13.97 -8.77 11.81
CA HIS A 364 14.68 -9.70 12.69
C HIS A 364 15.66 -10.61 11.93
N ASP A 365 15.28 -11.08 10.73
CA ASP A 365 16.16 -11.90 9.90
C ASP A 365 17.39 -11.12 9.44
N TRP A 366 17.24 -9.84 9.11
CA TRP A 366 18.34 -8.99 8.68
C TRP A 366 19.28 -8.63 9.84
N GLU A 367 18.73 -8.29 11.00
CA GLU A 367 19.50 -8.01 12.23
C GLU A 367 20.38 -9.20 12.63
N LYS A 368 19.84 -10.42 12.49
CA LYS A 368 20.58 -11.66 12.77
C LYS A 368 21.87 -11.81 11.94
N TYR A 369 21.94 -11.20 10.75
CA TYR A 369 23.14 -11.23 9.91
C TYR A 369 24.04 -10.00 10.04
N GLY A 370 23.70 -9.04 10.90
CA GLY A 370 24.50 -7.85 11.18
C GLY A 370 24.02 -6.58 10.47
N ALA A 371 22.79 -6.57 9.94
CA ALA A 371 22.19 -5.34 9.42
C ALA A 371 21.67 -4.45 10.55
N ARG A 372 21.54 -3.15 10.28
CA ARG A 372 21.11 -2.14 11.26
C ARG A 372 19.72 -1.63 10.94
N VAL A 373 18.79 -1.74 11.90
CA VAL A 373 17.40 -1.32 11.72
C VAL A 373 17.22 0.13 12.12
N ALA A 374 16.73 0.94 11.19
CA ALA A 374 16.37 2.32 11.46
C ALA A 374 14.96 2.37 12.08
N LYS A 375 14.86 2.95 13.28
CA LYS A 375 13.59 3.20 13.98
C LYS A 375 13.13 4.63 13.70
N LYS A 376 11.90 4.97 14.10
CA LYS A 376 11.32 6.30 13.87
C LYS A 376 12.18 7.42 14.45
N GLU A 377 12.83 7.17 15.59
CA GLU A 377 13.67 8.11 16.31
C GLU A 377 15.10 8.17 15.76
N THR A 378 15.58 7.11 15.09
CA THR A 378 16.98 6.98 14.65
C THR A 378 17.17 7.13 13.14
N VAL A 379 16.10 7.10 12.34
CA VAL A 379 16.18 7.09 10.86
C VAL A 379 17.03 8.23 10.30
N THR A 380 16.87 9.45 10.79
CA THR A 380 17.67 10.60 10.34
C THR A 380 19.15 10.40 10.63
N GLN A 381 19.50 9.83 11.78
CA GLN A 381 20.89 9.57 12.15
C GLN A 381 21.53 8.49 11.26
N GLU A 382 20.78 7.45 10.91
CA GLU A 382 21.25 6.40 10.00
C GLU A 382 21.47 6.92 8.58
N LEU A 383 20.57 7.76 8.08
CA LEU A 383 20.73 8.40 6.76
C LEU A 383 21.95 9.32 6.74
N GLU A 384 22.17 10.12 7.79
CA GLU A 384 23.37 10.96 7.91
C GLU A 384 24.67 10.16 8.08
N ARG A 385 24.62 8.91 8.59
CA ARG A 385 25.77 8.00 8.55
C ARG A 385 26.10 7.56 7.14
N LEU A 386 25.10 7.17 6.36
CA LEU A 386 25.30 6.78 4.96
C LEU A 386 25.87 7.95 4.15
N LYS A 387 25.31 9.16 4.28
CA LYS A 387 25.85 10.35 3.60
C LYS A 387 27.30 10.68 3.97
N ARG A 388 27.76 10.28 5.16
CA ARG A 388 29.14 10.44 5.63
C ARG A 388 30.07 9.28 5.23
N GLY A 389 29.63 8.37 4.36
CA GLY A 389 30.47 7.28 3.86
C GLY A 389 30.48 6.00 4.71
N SER A 390 29.59 5.88 5.71
CA SER A 390 29.54 4.69 6.58
C SER A 390 28.73 3.56 5.94
N TYR A 391 29.38 2.74 5.11
CA TYR A 391 28.70 1.73 4.28
C TYR A 391 28.86 0.27 4.72
N ALA A 392 29.63 0.03 5.79
CA ALA A 392 29.99 -1.33 6.18
C ALA A 392 28.78 -2.21 6.54
N GLU A 393 27.79 -1.60 7.20
CA GLU A 393 26.55 -2.26 7.59
C GLU A 393 25.44 -1.93 6.59
N THR A 394 24.56 -2.90 6.36
CA THR A 394 23.32 -2.69 5.58
C THR A 394 22.27 -2.02 6.45
N VAL A 395 21.58 -1.00 5.94
CA VAL A 395 20.53 -0.28 6.68
C VAL A 395 19.16 -0.79 6.28
N VAL A 396 18.35 -1.20 7.26
CA VAL A 396 16.99 -1.71 7.05
C VAL A 396 15.97 -0.67 7.49
N LEU A 397 15.01 -0.38 6.61
CA LEU A 397 13.95 0.60 6.78
C LEU A 397 12.59 -0.12 6.76
N ALA A 398 11.91 -0.17 7.91
CA ALA A 398 10.59 -0.78 8.02
C ALA A 398 9.49 0.22 7.58
N ASN A 399 8.67 -0.19 6.61
CA ASN A 399 7.55 0.55 6.06
C ASN A 399 7.88 2.00 5.65
N ARG A 400 9.07 2.23 5.10
CA ARG A 400 9.50 3.55 4.61
C ARG A 400 9.87 3.51 3.14
N TYR A 401 8.86 3.28 2.32
CA TYR A 401 8.95 3.35 0.86
C TYR A 401 8.95 4.81 0.36
N ASN A 402 8.53 5.76 1.22
CA ASN A 402 8.39 7.18 0.93
C ASN A 402 9.16 8.07 1.92
N GLY A 403 9.42 9.33 1.53
CA GLY A 403 9.97 10.36 2.41
C GLY A 403 11.44 10.17 2.81
N ILE A 404 12.19 9.33 2.09
CA ILE A 404 13.63 9.11 2.31
C ILE A 404 14.40 9.44 1.04
N ASP A 405 15.58 9.99 1.22
CA ASP A 405 16.48 10.37 0.16
C ASP A 405 17.80 9.61 0.25
N LEU A 406 18.16 8.90 -0.81
CA LEU A 406 19.36 8.07 -0.90
C LEU A 406 20.16 8.37 -2.19
N PRO A 407 20.80 9.53 -2.31
CA PRO A 407 21.52 9.92 -3.52
C PRO A 407 22.87 9.21 -3.64
N ASP A 408 23.31 8.99 -4.89
CA ASP A 408 24.67 8.60 -5.22
C ASP A 408 25.17 7.38 -4.41
N ASP A 409 26.30 7.50 -3.73
CA ASP A 409 26.92 6.40 -2.99
C ASP A 409 26.20 6.08 -1.67
N THR A 410 25.23 6.91 -1.25
CA THR A 410 24.38 6.63 -0.08
C THR A 410 23.61 5.32 -0.27
N CYS A 411 23.25 4.98 -1.51
CA CYS A 411 22.59 3.70 -1.84
C CYS A 411 22.81 3.30 -3.30
N ARG A 412 23.78 2.41 -3.55
CA ARG A 412 23.94 1.79 -4.88
C ARG A 412 23.22 0.46 -5.01
N VAL A 413 22.85 -0.18 -3.90
CA VAL A 413 22.04 -1.41 -3.88
C VAL A 413 20.82 -1.18 -2.99
N LEU A 414 19.64 -1.18 -3.60
CA LEU A 414 18.36 -1.09 -2.92
C LEU A 414 17.68 -2.45 -2.96
N ILE A 415 17.28 -2.99 -1.81
CA ILE A 415 16.65 -4.30 -1.71
C ILE A 415 15.21 -4.13 -1.25
N PHE A 416 14.26 -4.65 -2.03
CA PHE A 416 12.87 -4.82 -1.62
C PHE A 416 12.70 -6.24 -1.10
N ASP A 417 12.37 -6.38 0.18
CA ASP A 417 12.12 -7.69 0.79
C ASP A 417 10.65 -7.79 1.21
N GLY A 418 9.81 -8.24 0.27
CA GLY A 418 8.36 -8.35 0.44
C GLY A 418 7.56 -7.21 -0.19
N LYS A 419 6.25 -7.46 -0.35
CA LYS A 419 5.30 -6.48 -0.92
C LYS A 419 5.00 -5.37 0.11
N PRO A 420 4.96 -4.08 -0.26
CA PRO A 420 4.48 -3.03 0.63
C PRO A 420 2.99 -3.23 0.99
N PHE A 421 2.59 -2.92 2.22
CA PHE A 421 1.19 -2.90 2.64
C PHE A 421 0.85 -1.56 3.32
N SER A 422 -0.42 -1.15 3.28
CA SER A 422 -0.85 0.04 4.00
C SER A 422 -0.90 -0.22 5.51
N GLU A 423 -0.47 0.76 6.32
CA GLU A 423 -0.69 0.75 7.78
C GLU A 423 -2.01 1.40 8.19
N ASN A 424 -2.71 2.02 7.24
CA ASN A 424 -4.04 2.59 7.40
C ASN A 424 -5.06 1.44 7.39
N LEU A 425 -5.87 1.32 8.44
CA LEU A 425 -6.82 0.23 8.65
C LEU A 425 -7.94 0.24 7.60
N ILE A 426 -8.34 1.42 7.13
CA ILE A 426 -9.35 1.55 6.08
C ILE A 426 -8.81 1.03 4.75
N ASP A 427 -7.57 1.38 4.42
CA ASP A 427 -6.91 0.85 3.23
C ASP A 427 -6.74 -0.66 3.30
N ARG A 428 -6.36 -1.19 4.47
CA ARG A 428 -6.24 -2.64 4.68
C ARG A 428 -7.58 -3.35 4.55
N ASN A 429 -8.65 -2.77 5.08
CA ASN A 429 -10.00 -3.29 4.92
C ASN A 429 -10.41 -3.32 3.44
N GLU A 430 -10.16 -2.22 2.71
CA GLU A 430 -10.39 -2.13 1.27
C GLU A 430 -9.58 -3.18 0.48
N GLU A 431 -8.28 -3.30 0.77
CA GLU A 431 -7.39 -4.30 0.15
C GLU A 431 -7.87 -5.73 0.42
N SER A 432 -8.41 -6.01 1.61
CA SER A 432 -8.96 -7.33 1.95
C SER A 432 -10.29 -7.63 1.26
N CYS A 433 -11.08 -6.59 0.96
CA CYS A 433 -12.36 -6.73 0.28
C CYS A 433 -12.21 -6.85 -1.24
N ARG A 434 -11.25 -6.15 -1.83
CA ARG A 434 -11.07 -6.08 -3.29
C ARG A 434 -9.58 -6.14 -3.68
N PRO A 435 -8.88 -7.25 -3.37
CA PRO A 435 -7.44 -7.39 -3.60
C PRO A 435 -7.04 -7.31 -5.08
N THR A 436 -7.97 -7.66 -5.97
CA THR A 436 -7.77 -7.63 -7.43
C THR A 436 -8.23 -6.34 -8.09
N SER A 437 -8.80 -5.40 -7.33
CA SER A 437 -9.26 -4.11 -7.85
C SER A 437 -8.12 -3.34 -8.48
N VAL A 438 -8.40 -2.69 -9.61
CA VAL A 438 -7.45 -1.80 -10.28
C VAL A 438 -6.92 -0.71 -9.33
N THR A 439 -7.79 -0.19 -8.44
CA THR A 439 -7.44 0.85 -7.47
C THR A 439 -6.44 0.35 -6.41
N THR A 440 -6.70 -0.83 -5.83
CA THR A 440 -5.81 -1.54 -4.90
C THR A 440 -4.46 -1.82 -5.55
N LEU A 441 -4.47 -2.38 -6.75
CA LEU A 441 -3.26 -2.76 -7.48
C LEU A 441 -2.41 -1.53 -7.81
N MET A 442 -3.04 -0.45 -8.30
CA MET A 442 -2.35 0.82 -8.57
C MET A 442 -1.69 1.40 -7.32
N ARG A 443 -2.34 1.36 -6.15
CA ARG A 443 -1.77 1.86 -4.89
C ARG A 443 -0.50 1.10 -4.49
N ALA A 444 -0.53 -0.23 -4.58
CA ALA A 444 0.64 -1.08 -4.30
C ALA A 444 1.79 -0.79 -5.27
N ILE A 445 1.49 -0.71 -6.57
CA ILE A 445 2.47 -0.44 -7.63
C ILE A 445 3.11 0.93 -7.46
N ARG A 446 2.31 1.96 -7.16
CA ARG A 446 2.80 3.31 -6.88
C ARG A 446 3.78 3.32 -5.72
N THR A 447 3.48 2.59 -4.64
CA THR A 447 4.36 2.50 -3.47
C THR A 447 5.71 1.85 -3.82
N VAL A 448 5.69 0.79 -4.63
CA VAL A 448 6.92 0.15 -5.13
C VAL A 448 7.71 1.11 -6.02
N GLU A 449 7.07 1.74 -7.00
CA GLU A 449 7.70 2.69 -7.92
C GLU A 449 8.34 3.87 -7.17
N GLN A 450 7.63 4.42 -6.19
CA GLN A 450 8.14 5.52 -5.37
C GLN A 450 9.38 5.11 -4.57
N GLY A 451 9.40 3.91 -3.99
CA GLY A 451 10.56 3.38 -3.29
C GLY A 451 11.75 3.17 -4.23
N MET A 452 11.52 2.63 -5.43
CA MET A 452 12.55 2.40 -6.45
C MET A 452 13.12 3.71 -7.01
N GLY A 453 12.33 4.79 -6.99
CA GLY A 453 12.76 6.13 -7.37
C GLY A 453 13.71 6.83 -6.38
N ARG A 454 13.95 6.26 -5.18
CA ARG A 454 14.73 6.93 -4.12
C ARG A 454 16.24 6.77 -4.23
N SER A 455 16.71 5.74 -4.93
CA SER A 455 18.14 5.43 -5.08
C SER A 455 18.81 6.14 -6.26
N VAL A 456 18.07 6.92 -7.05
CA VAL A 456 18.59 7.59 -8.26
C VAL A 456 18.01 9.00 -8.36
N ARG A 457 18.87 10.03 -8.38
CA ARG A 457 18.44 11.45 -8.39
C ARG A 457 18.86 12.28 -9.59
N GLY A 458 19.69 11.75 -10.48
CA GLY A 458 20.18 12.46 -11.64
C GLY A 458 20.31 11.58 -12.88
N GLU A 459 20.48 12.22 -14.03
CA GLU A 459 20.66 11.54 -15.33
C GLU A 459 21.84 10.55 -15.33
N LYS A 460 22.93 10.89 -14.62
CA LYS A 460 24.15 10.09 -14.53
C LYS A 460 24.21 9.16 -13.31
N ASP A 461 23.19 9.22 -12.45
CA ASP A 461 23.14 8.43 -11.24
C ASP A 461 22.65 7.00 -11.56
N TYR A 462 23.02 6.04 -10.72
CA TYR A 462 22.78 4.63 -10.97
C TYR A 462 22.64 3.79 -9.70
N SER A 463 21.81 2.75 -9.77
CA SER A 463 21.67 1.76 -8.71
C SER A 463 21.24 0.39 -9.24
N VAL A 464 21.45 -0.63 -8.41
CA VAL A 464 20.89 -1.96 -8.55
C VAL A 464 19.72 -2.09 -7.60
N ILE A 465 18.60 -2.59 -8.09
CA ILE A 465 17.41 -2.89 -7.29
C ILE A 465 17.21 -4.39 -7.26
N VAL A 466 17.32 -4.99 -6.09
CA VAL A 466 17.10 -6.42 -5.88
C VAL A 466 15.73 -6.61 -5.24
N VAL A 467 14.87 -7.41 -5.87
CA VAL A 467 13.52 -7.67 -5.38
C VAL A 467 13.42 -9.12 -4.93
N THR A 468 13.20 -9.34 -3.63
CA THR A 468 13.03 -10.66 -3.02
C THR A 468 11.69 -10.76 -2.29
N GLY A 469 11.13 -11.97 -2.25
CA GLY A 469 9.76 -12.24 -1.79
C GLY A 469 8.81 -12.54 -2.95
N ALA A 470 8.03 -13.60 -2.81
CA ALA A 470 7.20 -14.14 -3.89
C ALA A 470 6.09 -13.17 -4.33
N GLU A 471 5.37 -12.56 -3.37
CA GLU A 471 4.28 -11.63 -3.67
C GLU A 471 4.72 -10.40 -4.49
N VAL A 472 5.84 -9.74 -4.11
CA VAL A 472 6.36 -8.57 -4.84
C VAL A 472 6.96 -8.97 -6.18
N THR A 473 7.59 -10.14 -6.27
CA THR A 473 8.10 -10.70 -7.53
C THR A 473 6.95 -10.97 -8.51
N ARG A 474 5.85 -11.58 -8.03
CA ARG A 474 4.62 -11.80 -8.81
C ARG A 474 4.04 -10.47 -9.28
N LEU A 475 3.89 -9.50 -8.37
CA LEU A 475 3.37 -8.16 -8.67
C LEU A 475 4.15 -7.48 -9.80
N LEU A 476 5.49 -7.53 -9.77
CA LEU A 476 6.33 -6.89 -10.80
C LEU A 476 6.37 -7.67 -12.12
N ARG A 477 6.19 -8.99 -12.10
CA ARG A 477 6.24 -9.84 -13.30
C ARG A 477 4.97 -9.74 -14.14
N GLU A 478 3.82 -9.72 -13.48
CA GLU A 478 2.52 -9.77 -14.14
C GLU A 478 2.32 -8.63 -15.15
N LYS A 479 1.85 -8.98 -16.35
CA LYS A 479 1.66 -8.01 -17.43
C LYS A 479 0.59 -6.96 -17.10
N VAL A 480 -0.48 -7.38 -16.41
CA VAL A 480 -1.56 -6.49 -15.95
C VAL A 480 -1.01 -5.48 -14.96
N SER A 481 -0.29 -5.94 -13.93
CA SER A 481 0.38 -5.09 -12.96
C SER A 481 1.35 -4.10 -13.62
N ARG A 482 2.23 -4.56 -14.52
CA ARG A 482 3.14 -3.65 -15.25
C ARG A 482 2.45 -2.59 -16.09
N SER A 483 1.18 -2.76 -16.45
CA SER A 483 0.44 -1.74 -17.20
C SER A 483 0.14 -0.47 -16.39
N PHE A 484 0.21 -0.54 -15.05
CA PHE A 484 -0.01 0.59 -14.14
C PHE A 484 1.28 1.33 -13.73
N LEU A 485 2.45 0.80 -14.08
CA LEU A 485 3.73 1.46 -13.85
C LEU A 485 3.94 2.61 -14.84
N SER A 486 4.77 3.59 -14.47
CA SER A 486 5.27 4.55 -15.46
C SER A 486 6.03 3.83 -16.58
N SER A 487 6.02 4.41 -17.79
CA SER A 487 6.67 3.80 -18.95
C SER A 487 8.16 3.50 -18.72
N GLN A 488 8.85 4.38 -17.98
CA GLN A 488 10.25 4.17 -17.58
C GLN A 488 10.37 2.91 -16.70
N MET A 489 9.57 2.83 -15.65
CA MET A 489 9.67 1.77 -14.66
C MET A 489 9.24 0.41 -15.23
N ALA A 490 8.21 0.40 -16.09
CA ALA A 490 7.82 -0.78 -16.84
C ALA A 490 8.97 -1.32 -17.72
N MET A 491 9.66 -0.45 -18.47
CA MET A 491 10.82 -0.83 -19.27
C MET A 491 11.99 -1.32 -18.41
N GLN A 492 12.24 -0.71 -17.25
CA GLN A 492 13.29 -1.15 -16.33
C GLN A 492 13.06 -2.57 -15.80
N ILE A 493 11.79 -2.95 -15.55
CA ILE A 493 11.46 -4.33 -15.20
C ILE A 493 11.60 -5.25 -16.42
N GLU A 494 11.17 -4.82 -17.60
CA GLU A 494 11.36 -5.62 -18.83
C GLU A 494 12.84 -5.92 -19.07
N ILE A 495 13.72 -4.94 -18.93
CA ILE A 495 15.18 -5.13 -18.94
C ILE A 495 15.59 -6.15 -17.88
N GLY A 496 15.04 -6.06 -16.67
CA GLY A 496 15.27 -7.02 -15.58
C GLY A 496 14.86 -8.47 -15.91
N LEU A 497 13.73 -8.64 -16.60
CA LEU A 497 13.26 -9.95 -17.07
C LEU A 497 14.18 -10.51 -18.16
N ASP A 498 14.63 -9.65 -19.09
CA ASP A 498 15.53 -10.04 -20.17
C ASP A 498 16.88 -10.52 -19.61
N ILE A 499 17.50 -9.75 -18.70
CA ILE A 499 18.79 -10.14 -18.08
C ILE A 499 18.65 -11.35 -17.18
N ALA A 500 17.49 -11.57 -16.55
CA ALA A 500 17.24 -12.80 -15.80
C ALA A 500 17.24 -14.02 -16.73
N SER A 501 16.62 -13.92 -17.92
CA SER A 501 16.65 -14.98 -18.93
C SER A 501 18.06 -15.23 -19.48
N MET A 502 18.86 -14.18 -19.68
CA MET A 502 20.27 -14.32 -20.06
C MET A 502 21.09 -15.02 -18.98
N ALA A 503 20.88 -14.68 -17.70
CA ALA A 503 21.55 -15.35 -16.58
C ALA A 503 21.17 -16.83 -16.48
N GLN A 504 19.90 -17.19 -16.73
CA GLN A 504 19.48 -18.59 -16.81
C GLN A 504 20.27 -19.36 -17.89
N GLN A 505 20.54 -18.76 -19.05
CA GLN A 505 21.33 -19.39 -20.11
C GLN A 505 22.79 -19.61 -19.71
N GLU A 506 23.39 -18.67 -18.97
CA GLU A 506 24.74 -18.84 -18.42
C GLU A 506 24.79 -19.99 -17.40
N ILE A 507 23.75 -20.13 -16.57
CA ILE A 507 23.63 -21.18 -15.57
C ILE A 507 23.51 -22.55 -16.25
N VAL A 508 22.68 -22.67 -17.28
CA VAL A 508 22.58 -23.88 -18.11
C VAL A 508 23.93 -24.22 -18.76
N SER A 509 24.74 -23.20 -19.07
CA SER A 509 26.10 -23.35 -19.63
C SER A 509 27.18 -23.68 -18.58
N GLY A 510 26.79 -23.93 -17.32
CA GLY A 510 27.66 -24.42 -16.24
C GLY A 510 28.15 -23.36 -15.25
N LYS A 511 27.63 -22.12 -15.29
CA LYS A 511 27.97 -21.09 -14.31
C LYS A 511 27.12 -21.24 -13.05
N GLU A 512 27.72 -21.07 -11.87
CA GLU A 512 26.98 -21.15 -10.61
C GLU A 512 25.95 -20.01 -10.48
N PRO A 513 24.70 -20.28 -10.04
CA PRO A 513 23.64 -19.27 -9.97
C PRO A 513 24.01 -18.01 -9.18
N PHE A 514 24.67 -18.19 -8.03
CA PHE A 514 25.11 -17.08 -7.20
C PHE A 514 26.19 -16.23 -7.86
N GLU A 515 27.10 -16.85 -8.63
CA GLU A 515 28.14 -16.14 -9.37
C GLU A 515 27.55 -15.35 -10.54
N SER A 516 26.57 -15.91 -11.27
CA SER A 516 25.87 -15.19 -12.33
C SER A 516 25.12 -13.97 -11.77
N PHE A 517 24.37 -14.16 -10.68
CA PHE A 517 23.66 -13.07 -10.00
C PHE A 517 24.59 -11.95 -9.50
N MET A 518 25.64 -12.29 -8.76
CA MET A 518 26.61 -11.29 -8.29
C MET A 518 27.39 -10.63 -9.44
N GLY A 519 27.61 -11.37 -10.54
CA GLY A 519 28.20 -10.84 -11.76
C GLY A 519 27.39 -9.70 -12.37
N LEU A 520 26.07 -9.86 -12.49
CA LEU A 520 25.17 -8.80 -12.97
C LEU A 520 25.24 -7.54 -12.09
N ILE A 521 25.18 -7.71 -10.77
CA ILE A 521 25.31 -6.60 -9.82
C ILE A 521 26.63 -5.86 -10.05
N MET A 522 27.73 -6.60 -10.18
CA MET A 522 29.05 -6.01 -10.41
C MET A 522 29.17 -5.30 -11.75
N GLN A 523 28.50 -5.75 -12.81
CA GLN A 523 28.47 -5.03 -14.10
C GLN A 523 27.88 -3.63 -13.95
N SER A 524 26.76 -3.49 -13.22
CA SER A 524 26.17 -2.18 -12.92
C SER A 524 27.10 -1.34 -12.04
N LEU A 525 27.57 -1.90 -10.92
CA LEU A 525 28.39 -1.17 -9.94
C LEU A 525 29.74 -0.71 -10.50
N ARG A 526 30.36 -1.51 -11.39
CA ARG A 526 31.63 -1.19 -12.07
C ARG A 526 31.45 -0.36 -13.34
N ARG A 527 30.21 0.05 -13.67
CA ARG A 527 29.89 0.88 -14.85
C ARG A 527 30.33 0.22 -16.17
N ASP A 528 30.10 -1.09 -16.29
CA ASP A 528 30.42 -1.86 -17.50
C ASP A 528 29.85 -1.19 -18.77
N ASP A 529 30.68 -1.07 -19.81
CA ASP A 529 30.30 -0.39 -21.05
C ASP A 529 29.21 -1.14 -21.82
N GLY A 530 29.24 -2.47 -21.80
CA GLY A 530 28.20 -3.32 -22.41
C GLY A 530 26.85 -3.10 -21.75
N TRP A 531 26.79 -3.11 -20.41
CA TRP A 531 25.59 -2.81 -19.64
C TRP A 531 25.04 -1.41 -19.96
N LYS A 532 25.87 -0.36 -19.89
CA LYS A 532 25.43 1.02 -20.15
C LYS A 532 24.84 1.18 -21.55
N ASN A 533 25.51 0.60 -22.56
CA ASN A 533 25.06 0.65 -23.94
C ASN A 533 23.73 -0.10 -24.13
N TYR A 534 23.61 -1.31 -23.57
CA TYR A 534 22.38 -2.09 -23.61
C TYR A 534 21.22 -1.35 -22.93
N TYR A 535 21.43 -0.86 -21.70
CA TYR A 535 20.41 -0.12 -20.95
C TYR A 535 19.96 1.14 -21.69
N ALA A 536 20.91 1.97 -22.15
CA ALA A 536 20.60 3.19 -22.90
C ALA A 536 19.82 2.89 -24.19
N SER A 537 20.19 1.84 -24.93
CA SER A 537 19.49 1.45 -26.17
C SER A 537 18.03 1.06 -25.93
N ARG A 538 17.75 0.36 -24.83
CA ARG A 538 16.39 -0.05 -24.44
C ARG A 538 15.57 1.15 -23.96
N MET A 539 16.17 1.98 -23.12
CA MET A 539 15.51 3.17 -22.56
C MET A 539 15.24 4.27 -23.58
N ALA A 540 16.04 4.36 -24.66
CA ALA A 540 15.84 5.34 -25.72
C ALA A 540 14.45 5.24 -26.38
N ASN A 541 13.83 4.06 -26.37
CA ASN A 541 12.53 3.78 -27.00
C ASN A 541 11.33 4.03 -26.08
N VAL A 542 11.55 4.46 -24.83
CA VAL A 542 10.46 4.69 -23.87
C VAL A 542 9.69 5.96 -24.25
N LEU A 543 8.37 5.81 -24.41
CA LEU A 543 7.45 6.92 -24.62
C LEU A 543 6.59 7.13 -23.37
N PRO A 544 6.40 8.37 -22.90
CA PRO A 544 5.46 8.66 -21.81
C PRO A 544 4.05 8.19 -22.19
N ARG A 545 3.39 7.51 -21.25
CA ARG A 545 1.95 7.21 -21.36
C ARG A 545 1.16 8.30 -20.64
N GLY A 546 -0.04 8.59 -21.16
CA GLY A 546 -1.01 9.45 -20.48
C GLY A 546 -1.58 8.78 -19.22
N PRO A 547 -2.45 9.49 -18.47
CA PRO A 547 -3.15 8.92 -17.32
C PRO A 547 -4.03 7.73 -17.74
N ASN A 548 -4.29 6.79 -16.82
CA ASN A 548 -5.17 5.67 -17.12
C ASN A 548 -6.63 6.16 -17.07
N GLU A 549 -7.25 6.27 -18.25
CA GLU A 549 -8.60 6.82 -18.40
C GLU A 549 -9.64 6.10 -17.56
N THR A 550 -9.54 4.77 -17.42
CA THR A 550 -10.44 3.97 -16.59
C THR A 550 -10.35 4.36 -15.12
N VAL A 551 -9.13 4.52 -14.61
CA VAL A 551 -8.92 4.87 -13.20
C VAL A 551 -9.27 6.32 -12.92
N LEU A 552 -8.97 7.21 -13.85
CA LEU A 552 -9.43 8.60 -13.80
C LEU A 552 -10.95 8.68 -13.73
N LYS A 553 -11.66 7.89 -14.55
CA LYS A 553 -13.13 7.80 -14.52
C LYS A 553 -13.63 7.30 -13.17
N ILE A 554 -13.05 6.23 -12.63
CA ILE A 554 -13.43 5.68 -11.32
C ILE A 554 -13.29 6.76 -10.23
N TYR A 555 -12.13 7.37 -10.06
CA TYR A 555 -11.92 8.39 -9.02
C TYR A 555 -12.81 9.63 -9.19
N THR A 556 -13.09 10.02 -10.43
CA THR A 556 -13.99 11.14 -10.73
C THR A 556 -15.41 10.83 -10.28
N VAL A 557 -15.93 9.66 -10.65
CA VAL A 557 -17.30 9.27 -10.31
C VAL A 557 -17.45 9.03 -8.81
N GLU A 558 -16.47 8.37 -8.16
CA GLU A 558 -16.47 8.20 -6.71
C GLU A 558 -16.52 9.55 -5.98
N LEU A 559 -15.69 10.53 -6.38
CA LEU A 559 -15.69 11.86 -5.78
C LEU A 559 -17.04 12.58 -5.98
N GLN A 560 -17.61 12.52 -7.19
CA GLN A 560 -18.89 13.16 -7.49
C GLN A 560 -20.04 12.53 -6.70
N ALA A 561 -20.06 11.20 -6.59
CA ALA A 561 -21.08 10.48 -5.83
C ALA A 561 -21.02 10.82 -4.34
N GLU A 562 -19.83 10.83 -3.74
CA GLU A 562 -19.65 11.19 -2.33
C GLU A 562 -19.97 12.68 -2.05
N ARG A 563 -19.70 13.57 -3.02
CA ARG A 563 -20.16 14.98 -2.94
C ARG A 563 -21.69 15.06 -2.97
N GLY A 564 -22.34 14.35 -3.89
CA GLY A 564 -23.80 14.27 -3.95
C GLY A 564 -24.39 13.76 -2.64
N PHE A 565 -23.83 12.68 -2.07
CA PHE A 565 -24.23 12.18 -0.76
C PHE A 565 -24.09 13.24 0.34
N SER A 566 -22.94 13.94 0.38
CA SER A 566 -22.68 14.99 1.38
C SER A 566 -23.61 16.20 1.26
N GLN A 567 -24.18 16.43 0.07
CA GLN A 567 -25.15 17.50 -0.22
C GLN A 567 -26.60 17.06 0.02
N GLY A 568 -26.85 15.77 0.28
CA GLY A 568 -28.20 15.20 0.44
C GLY A 568 -28.81 14.66 -0.85
N ASP A 569 -28.08 14.70 -1.98
CA ASP A 569 -28.52 14.23 -3.29
C ASP A 569 -28.28 12.72 -3.48
N TYR A 570 -28.87 11.91 -2.58
CA TYR A 570 -28.62 10.47 -2.50
C TYR A 570 -28.99 9.70 -3.77
N GLY A 571 -30.04 10.12 -4.47
CA GLY A 571 -30.46 9.52 -5.74
C GLY A 571 -29.45 9.76 -6.86
N VAL A 572 -28.89 10.97 -6.93
CA VAL A 572 -27.82 11.32 -7.90
C VAL A 572 -26.56 10.52 -7.60
N ALA A 573 -26.16 10.47 -6.33
CA ALA A 573 -25.00 9.69 -5.89
C ALA A 573 -25.12 8.20 -6.27
N THR A 574 -26.30 7.61 -6.02
CA THR A 574 -26.60 6.21 -6.37
C THR A 574 -26.56 5.97 -7.87
N LYS A 575 -27.15 6.89 -8.66
CA LYS A 575 -27.18 6.80 -10.13
C LYS A 575 -25.78 6.85 -10.73
N LEU A 576 -24.92 7.76 -10.24
CA LEU A 576 -23.53 7.86 -10.70
C LEU A 576 -22.76 6.55 -10.49
N ILE A 577 -22.93 5.90 -9.35
CA ILE A 577 -22.29 4.61 -9.07
C ILE A 577 -22.87 3.48 -9.94
N GLN A 578 -24.18 3.49 -10.20
CA GLN A 578 -24.79 2.53 -11.14
C GLN A 578 -24.23 2.71 -12.56
N GLU A 579 -24.12 3.94 -13.05
CA GLU A 579 -23.51 4.25 -14.36
C GLU A 579 -22.04 3.81 -14.42
N LEU A 580 -21.29 3.89 -13.31
CA LEU A 580 -19.94 3.35 -13.22
C LEU A 580 -19.92 1.83 -13.40
N LEU A 581 -20.80 1.12 -12.68
CA LEU A 581 -20.94 -0.33 -12.77
C LEU A 581 -21.35 -0.82 -14.17
N ASP A 582 -22.14 -0.03 -14.88
CA ASP A 582 -22.63 -0.37 -16.22
C ASP A 582 -21.57 -0.12 -17.31
N THR A 583 -20.54 0.68 -17.02
CA THR A 583 -19.58 1.15 -18.03
C THR A 583 -18.13 0.74 -17.82
N VAL A 584 -17.77 0.33 -16.61
CA VAL A 584 -16.41 -0.12 -16.27
C VAL A 584 -16.46 -1.60 -15.96
N ASP A 585 -15.73 -2.40 -16.75
CA ASP A 585 -15.53 -3.81 -16.46
C ASP A 585 -14.77 -3.95 -15.14
N GLY A 586 -15.46 -4.48 -14.13
CA GLY A 586 -14.93 -4.71 -12.79
C GLY A 586 -15.05 -6.17 -12.39
N SER A 587 -14.26 -6.57 -11.40
CA SER A 587 -14.42 -7.89 -10.77
C SER A 587 -15.78 -7.99 -10.06
N THR A 588 -16.23 -9.22 -9.77
CA THR A 588 -17.41 -9.43 -8.91
C THR A 588 -17.21 -8.77 -7.53
N GLU A 589 -15.97 -8.70 -7.06
CA GLU A 589 -15.59 -8.03 -5.81
C GLU A 589 -15.83 -6.52 -5.87
N ASP A 590 -15.42 -5.86 -6.96
CA ASP A 590 -15.66 -4.43 -7.22
C ASP A 590 -17.16 -4.15 -7.33
N LYS A 591 -17.91 -5.02 -8.02
CA LYS A 591 -19.36 -4.90 -8.09
C LYS A 591 -19.98 -4.90 -6.70
N GLY A 592 -19.58 -5.85 -5.85
CA GLY A 592 -20.03 -5.89 -4.46
C GLY A 592 -19.71 -4.59 -3.72
N TRP A 593 -18.48 -4.08 -3.87
CA TRP A 593 -18.03 -2.85 -3.20
C TRP A 593 -18.91 -1.65 -3.51
N TYR A 594 -19.20 -1.42 -4.79
CA TYR A 594 -20.04 -0.31 -5.22
C TYR A 594 -21.52 -0.49 -4.85
N LEU A 595 -22.03 -1.73 -4.82
CA LEU A 595 -23.36 -2.01 -4.29
C LEU A 595 -23.46 -1.65 -2.79
N GLN A 596 -22.43 -1.93 -1.99
CA GLN A 596 -22.37 -1.51 -0.58
C GLN A 596 -22.30 0.01 -0.45
N MET A 597 -21.56 0.69 -1.33
CA MET A 597 -21.52 2.15 -1.38
C MET A 597 -22.91 2.74 -1.67
N MET A 598 -23.63 2.21 -2.66
CA MET A 598 -25.02 2.58 -2.94
C MET A 598 -25.96 2.26 -1.78
N ALA A 599 -25.76 1.12 -1.10
CA ALA A 599 -26.53 0.77 0.09
C ALA A 599 -26.39 1.85 1.18
N ARG A 600 -25.15 2.25 1.50
CA ARG A 600 -24.87 3.34 2.44
C ARG A 600 -25.56 4.64 2.04
N PHE A 601 -25.54 5.01 0.76
CA PHE A 601 -26.21 6.22 0.27
C PHE A 601 -27.72 6.20 0.48
N ASN A 602 -28.35 5.03 0.37
CA ASN A 602 -29.80 4.86 0.52
C ASN A 602 -30.23 4.66 1.97
N TYR A 603 -29.32 4.48 2.93
CA TYR A 603 -29.65 4.04 4.29
C TYR A 603 -30.63 4.97 5.03
N GLU A 604 -30.48 6.29 4.90
CA GLU A 604 -31.34 7.25 5.62
C GLU A 604 -32.67 7.50 4.89
N THR A 605 -32.67 7.49 3.55
CA THR A 605 -33.85 7.88 2.75
C THR A 605 -34.65 6.74 2.15
N ASN A 606 -34.04 5.57 2.00
CA ASN A 606 -34.67 4.39 1.40
C ASN A 606 -34.11 3.09 2.02
N ARG A 607 -34.48 2.83 3.27
CA ARG A 607 -34.07 1.63 4.04
C ARG A 607 -34.27 0.31 3.27
N PRO A 608 -35.43 0.03 2.65
CA PRO A 608 -35.62 -1.24 1.93
C PRO A 608 -34.62 -1.43 0.78
N GLU A 609 -34.33 -0.36 0.03
CA GLU A 609 -33.36 -0.42 -1.05
C GLU A 609 -31.92 -0.56 -0.53
N SER A 610 -31.58 0.13 0.57
CA SER A 610 -30.30 -0.05 1.27
C SER A 610 -30.07 -1.51 1.67
N GLU A 611 -31.08 -2.16 2.26
CA GLU A 611 -30.99 -3.56 2.67
C GLU A 611 -30.86 -4.50 1.47
N ARG A 612 -31.64 -4.28 0.41
CA ARG A 612 -31.57 -5.05 -0.84
C ARG A 612 -30.18 -4.95 -1.46
N LEU A 613 -29.63 -3.75 -1.55
CA LEU A 613 -28.31 -3.47 -2.10
C LEU A 613 -27.19 -4.08 -1.23
N GLN A 614 -27.28 -3.96 0.09
CA GLN A 614 -26.29 -4.55 1.00
C GLN A 614 -26.28 -6.09 0.93
N LEU A 615 -27.46 -6.71 0.83
CA LEU A 615 -27.56 -8.15 0.64
C LEU A 615 -26.95 -8.58 -0.70
N ALA A 616 -27.20 -7.84 -1.77
CA ALA A 616 -26.58 -8.09 -3.07
C ALA A 616 -25.06 -7.88 -3.01
N ALA A 617 -24.59 -6.84 -2.33
CA ALA A 617 -23.19 -6.54 -2.14
C ALA A 617 -22.46 -7.71 -1.46
N HIS A 618 -22.96 -8.16 -0.31
CA HIS A 618 -22.37 -9.26 0.45
C HIS A 618 -22.44 -10.61 -0.31
N LYS A 619 -23.49 -10.84 -1.11
CA LYS A 619 -23.57 -12.02 -2.00
C LYS A 619 -22.53 -12.00 -3.10
N CYS A 620 -22.25 -10.84 -3.69
CA CYS A 620 -21.17 -10.67 -4.67
C CYS A 620 -19.79 -10.76 -4.02
N ASN A 621 -19.65 -10.26 -2.79
CA ASN A 621 -18.39 -10.17 -2.09
C ASN A 621 -18.61 -10.36 -0.59
N ARG A 622 -18.32 -11.58 -0.14
CA ARG A 622 -18.51 -12.04 1.24
C ARG A 622 -17.58 -11.36 2.26
N SER A 623 -16.51 -10.71 1.80
CA SER A 623 -15.63 -9.91 2.65
C SER A 623 -16.28 -8.62 3.14
N LEU A 624 -17.33 -8.13 2.45
CA LEU A 624 -18.06 -6.91 2.80
C LEU A 624 -18.97 -7.08 4.02
N LEU A 625 -19.58 -5.97 4.47
CA LEU A 625 -20.42 -5.95 5.67
C LEU A 625 -21.56 -6.98 5.56
N LYS A 626 -21.68 -7.81 6.59
CA LYS A 626 -22.74 -8.80 6.76
C LYS A 626 -24.04 -8.09 7.14
N PRO A 627 -25.08 -8.07 6.28
CA PRO A 627 -26.40 -7.57 6.65
C PRO A 627 -26.99 -8.34 7.84
N ALA A 628 -27.82 -7.65 8.64
CA ALA A 628 -28.44 -8.21 9.84
C ALA A 628 -29.38 -9.40 9.57
N HIS A 629 -29.96 -9.48 8.36
CA HIS A 629 -30.91 -10.53 7.99
C HIS A 629 -30.69 -10.98 6.54
N GLY A 630 -31.20 -12.17 6.18
CA GLY A 630 -31.32 -12.61 4.79
C GLY A 630 -30.13 -13.38 4.20
N ILE A 631 -29.11 -13.70 5.00
CA ILE A 631 -28.02 -14.59 4.60
C ILE A 631 -28.34 -16.02 4.99
N THR A 632 -28.29 -16.93 4.02
CA THR A 632 -28.28 -18.37 4.26
C THR A 632 -26.93 -18.90 3.84
N VAL A 633 -26.22 -19.58 4.74
CA VAL A 633 -24.97 -20.27 4.43
C VAL A 633 -25.23 -21.28 3.31
N THR A 634 -24.54 -21.11 2.19
CA THR A 634 -24.54 -22.09 1.11
C THR A 634 -23.56 -23.20 1.47
N LYS A 635 -23.99 -24.47 1.44
CA LYS A 635 -23.09 -25.59 1.74
C LYS A 635 -21.99 -25.70 0.70
N LEU A 636 -20.75 -25.90 1.16
CA LEU A 636 -19.61 -26.27 0.34
C LEU A 636 -19.84 -27.68 -0.20
N ASN A 637 -20.29 -27.78 -1.45
CA ASN A 637 -20.51 -29.06 -2.12
C ASN A 637 -19.29 -29.38 -2.99
N VAL A 638 -18.66 -30.53 -2.77
CA VAL A 638 -17.67 -31.10 -3.68
C VAL A 638 -18.29 -32.30 -4.36
N ILE A 639 -18.08 -32.41 -5.67
CA ILE A 639 -18.37 -33.64 -6.40
C ILE A 639 -17.18 -34.58 -6.13
N SER A 640 -17.42 -35.71 -5.47
CA SER A 640 -16.42 -36.75 -5.19
C SER A 640 -15.66 -37.24 -6.44
N GLN A 641 -16.27 -37.13 -7.62
CA GLN A 641 -15.62 -37.35 -8.92
C GLN A 641 -14.90 -36.09 -9.44
N GLY A 642 -13.78 -36.28 -10.14
CA GLY A 642 -13.11 -35.18 -10.86
C GLY A 642 -11.99 -34.46 -10.12
N ARG A 643 -11.52 -34.95 -8.95
CA ARG A 643 -10.45 -34.27 -8.18
C ARG A 643 -9.17 -34.11 -8.99
N VAL A 644 -8.74 -35.18 -9.66
CA VAL A 644 -7.53 -35.18 -10.49
C VAL A 644 -7.66 -34.21 -11.65
N GLU A 645 -8.82 -34.18 -12.30
CA GLU A 645 -9.14 -33.27 -13.38
C GLU A 645 -9.10 -31.82 -12.91
N ARG A 646 -9.58 -31.52 -11.70
CA ARG A 646 -9.46 -30.19 -11.09
C ARG A 646 -8.01 -29.80 -10.81
N ILE A 647 -7.18 -30.72 -10.32
CA ILE A 647 -5.73 -30.48 -10.15
C ILE A 647 -5.09 -30.16 -11.49
N ILE A 648 -5.36 -30.97 -12.52
CA ILE A 648 -4.85 -30.74 -13.88
C ILE A 648 -5.31 -29.37 -14.41
N ALA A 649 -6.59 -29.04 -14.24
CA ALA A 649 -7.13 -27.74 -14.66
C ALA A 649 -6.49 -26.57 -13.91
N TRP A 650 -6.12 -26.75 -12.65
CA TRP A 650 -5.40 -25.74 -11.87
C TRP A 650 -3.95 -25.59 -12.35
N VAL A 651 -3.22 -26.70 -12.55
CA VAL A 651 -1.83 -26.71 -13.05
C VAL A 651 -1.73 -26.10 -14.46
N ARG A 652 -2.70 -26.37 -15.33
CA ARG A 652 -2.76 -25.82 -16.71
C ARG A 652 -2.95 -24.30 -16.79
N ARG A 653 -3.21 -23.62 -15.67
CA ARG A 653 -3.26 -22.14 -15.63
C ARG A 653 -1.87 -21.51 -15.79
N PHE A 654 -0.81 -22.29 -15.59
CA PHE A 654 0.56 -21.85 -15.69
C PHE A 654 1.17 -22.27 -17.03
N ASN A 655 1.86 -21.35 -17.70
CA ASN A 655 2.45 -21.63 -19.02
C ASN A 655 3.76 -22.43 -18.94
N ALA A 656 4.40 -22.46 -17.76
CA ALA A 656 5.67 -23.12 -17.54
C ALA A 656 5.83 -23.52 -16.06
N TYR A 657 6.67 -24.53 -15.80
CA TYR A 657 6.94 -25.02 -14.44
C TYR A 657 7.42 -23.90 -13.50
N ASP A 658 8.30 -22.99 -13.92
CA ASP A 658 8.77 -21.89 -13.08
C ASP A 658 7.63 -20.99 -12.57
N GLN A 659 6.55 -20.84 -13.35
CA GLN A 659 5.36 -20.08 -12.93
C GLN A 659 4.57 -20.84 -11.86
N LEU A 660 4.37 -22.14 -12.08
CA LEU A 660 3.75 -23.05 -11.11
C LEU A 660 4.55 -23.09 -9.80
N ASN A 661 5.87 -23.22 -9.88
CA ASN A 661 6.77 -23.31 -8.73
C ASN A 661 6.74 -22.02 -7.91
N VAL A 662 6.76 -20.84 -8.55
CA VAL A 662 6.62 -19.55 -7.85
C VAL A 662 5.26 -19.47 -7.14
N ALA A 663 4.16 -19.89 -7.78
CA ALA A 663 2.83 -19.86 -7.17
C ALA A 663 2.72 -20.80 -5.97
N ILE A 664 3.21 -22.03 -6.10
CA ILE A 664 3.22 -23.01 -4.99
C ILE A 664 4.15 -22.56 -3.86
N THR A 665 5.31 -22.01 -4.18
CA THR A 665 6.25 -21.47 -3.18
C THR A 665 5.63 -20.29 -2.43
N ASP A 666 4.89 -19.40 -3.11
CA ASP A 666 4.14 -18.31 -2.48
C ASP A 666 3.13 -18.86 -1.45
N ILE A 667 2.29 -19.81 -1.85
CA ILE A 667 1.31 -20.47 -0.99
C ILE A 667 2.00 -21.11 0.22
N LEU A 668 3.00 -21.97 -0.02
CA LEU A 668 3.66 -22.74 1.04
C LEU A 668 4.48 -21.85 1.98
N SER A 669 5.03 -20.73 1.51
CA SER A 669 5.80 -19.78 2.33
C SER A 669 4.95 -19.09 3.40
N ASN A 670 3.63 -19.00 3.18
CA ASN A 670 2.67 -18.46 4.12
C ASN A 670 2.19 -19.50 5.15
N LEU A 671 2.43 -20.80 4.93
CA LEU A 671 2.07 -21.88 5.85
C LEU A 671 3.15 -22.16 6.89
N ARG A 672 3.46 -21.14 7.70
CA ARG A 672 4.42 -21.23 8.81
C ARG A 672 3.96 -20.38 10.01
N PHE A 673 4.41 -20.75 11.20
CA PHE A 673 4.14 -19.96 12.42
C PHE A 673 4.75 -18.56 12.31
N GLY A 674 4.05 -17.56 12.85
CA GLY A 674 4.43 -16.15 12.81
C GLY A 674 4.05 -15.40 11.52
N VAL A 675 3.45 -16.08 10.53
CA VAL A 675 2.77 -15.39 9.41
C VAL A 675 1.42 -14.87 9.89
N ALA A 676 0.96 -13.74 9.33
CA ALA A 676 -0.36 -13.18 9.57
C ALA A 676 -1.48 -14.23 9.36
N SER A 677 -2.41 -14.39 10.30
CA SER A 677 -3.51 -15.38 10.24
C SER A 677 -4.28 -15.30 8.92
N ASP A 678 -4.63 -14.09 8.47
CA ASP A 678 -5.35 -13.93 7.20
C ASP A 678 -4.61 -14.50 5.98
N ARG A 679 -3.28 -14.37 5.95
CA ARG A 679 -2.44 -14.94 4.87
C ARG A 679 -2.28 -16.43 5.01
N PHE A 680 -2.11 -16.92 6.24
CA PHE A 680 -2.00 -18.34 6.54
C PHE A 680 -3.29 -19.07 6.11
N GLU A 681 -4.44 -18.56 6.53
CA GLU A 681 -5.75 -19.09 6.16
C GLU A 681 -6.05 -18.96 4.66
N ASN A 682 -5.63 -17.86 4.02
CA ASN A 682 -5.73 -17.73 2.57
C ASN A 682 -4.88 -18.78 1.85
N ALA A 683 -3.65 -19.01 2.31
CA ALA A 683 -2.77 -20.03 1.74
C ALA A 683 -3.35 -21.44 1.92
N LEU A 684 -3.97 -21.76 3.06
CA LEU A 684 -4.71 -23.02 3.21
C LEU A 684 -5.87 -23.10 2.22
N ASN A 685 -6.60 -22.01 1.99
CA ASN A 685 -7.71 -21.99 1.05
C ASN A 685 -7.23 -22.19 -0.40
N GLU A 686 -6.19 -21.48 -0.84
CA GLU A 686 -5.60 -21.64 -2.17
C GLU A 686 -5.05 -23.05 -2.37
N LEU A 687 -4.43 -23.62 -1.34
CA LEU A 687 -3.90 -24.97 -1.36
C LEU A 687 -4.99 -26.03 -1.54
N SER A 688 -6.17 -25.84 -0.92
CA SER A 688 -7.30 -26.75 -1.13
C SER A 688 -7.66 -26.86 -2.63
N SER A 689 -7.70 -25.72 -3.33
CA SER A 689 -7.99 -25.65 -4.76
C SER A 689 -6.87 -26.25 -5.60
N ALA A 690 -5.60 -25.98 -5.25
CA ALA A 690 -4.43 -26.56 -5.91
C ALA A 690 -4.42 -28.10 -5.82
N LEU A 691 -4.92 -28.65 -4.70
CA LEU A 691 -5.07 -30.09 -4.47
C LEU A 691 -6.42 -30.66 -4.95
N GLY A 692 -7.24 -29.87 -5.65
CA GLY A 692 -8.51 -30.29 -6.24
C GLY A 692 -9.65 -30.52 -5.24
N PHE A 693 -9.48 -30.08 -3.99
CA PHE A 693 -10.53 -30.07 -2.97
C PHE A 693 -11.41 -28.82 -3.09
N GLY A 694 -12.60 -28.89 -2.48
CA GLY A 694 -13.37 -27.67 -2.20
C GLY A 694 -12.83 -27.07 -0.91
N GLY A 695 -12.49 -25.79 -0.95
CA GLY A 695 -12.14 -25.01 0.24
C GLY A 695 -13.03 -23.79 0.37
N GLU A 696 -13.28 -23.44 1.62
CA GLU A 696 -13.95 -22.19 2.00
C GLU A 696 -13.25 -21.65 3.25
N ARG A 697 -13.38 -20.34 3.50
CA ARG A 697 -12.99 -19.69 4.76
C ARG A 697 -14.22 -19.19 5.52
N PRO A 698 -14.98 -20.04 6.24
CA PRO A 698 -16.25 -19.64 6.80
C PRO A 698 -16.22 -18.41 7.72
N ASP A 699 -15.25 -18.27 8.63
CA ASP A 699 -15.15 -17.05 9.46
C ASP A 699 -14.96 -15.80 8.60
N LYS A 700 -14.13 -15.86 7.54
CA LYS A 700 -13.94 -14.72 6.64
C LYS A 700 -15.13 -14.43 5.72
N GLU A 701 -15.76 -15.49 5.22
CA GLU A 701 -16.78 -15.43 4.17
C GLU A 701 -18.21 -15.29 4.73
N TRP A 702 -18.56 -16.08 5.74
CA TRP A 702 -19.87 -16.05 6.36
C TRP A 702 -19.91 -15.23 7.65
N LYS A 703 -18.75 -14.78 8.13
CA LYS A 703 -18.56 -14.10 9.44
C LYS A 703 -18.93 -14.99 10.62
N GLU A 704 -18.94 -16.30 10.40
CA GLU A 704 -19.23 -17.34 11.38
C GLU A 704 -18.68 -18.69 10.88
N GLY A 705 -18.30 -19.56 11.81
CA GLY A 705 -17.75 -20.89 11.50
C GLY A 705 -16.23 -20.94 11.67
N PRO A 706 -15.57 -22.00 11.16
CA PRO A 706 -14.13 -22.17 11.27
C PRO A 706 -13.32 -21.23 10.38
N ASP A 707 -12.03 -21.09 10.68
CA ASP A 707 -11.07 -20.31 9.89
C ASP A 707 -10.93 -20.87 8.47
N ASN A 708 -10.82 -22.19 8.32
CA ASN A 708 -10.95 -22.88 7.02
C ASN A 708 -11.80 -24.15 7.12
N LEU A 709 -12.52 -24.44 6.04
CA LEU A 709 -13.25 -25.69 5.83
C LEU A 709 -12.84 -26.31 4.50
N TRP A 710 -12.37 -27.56 4.53
CA TRP A 710 -12.08 -28.33 3.32
C TRP A 710 -13.07 -29.47 3.18
N ALA A 711 -13.66 -29.61 1.99
CA ALA A 711 -14.47 -30.76 1.59
C ALA A 711 -13.58 -31.74 0.81
N LEU A 712 -13.31 -32.90 1.41
CA LEU A 712 -12.46 -33.93 0.81
C LEU A 712 -13.26 -34.81 -0.16
N ASP A 713 -14.47 -35.18 0.24
CA ASP A 713 -15.46 -35.92 -0.55
C ASP A 713 -16.88 -35.60 -0.03
N ASP A 714 -17.89 -36.35 -0.50
CA ASP A 714 -19.30 -36.12 -0.17
C ASP A 714 -19.61 -36.26 1.34
N ASN A 715 -18.77 -36.99 2.10
CA ASN A 715 -19.00 -37.34 3.51
C ASN A 715 -17.91 -36.85 4.47
N HIS A 716 -16.74 -36.46 3.99
CA HIS A 716 -15.59 -36.13 4.82
C HIS A 716 -15.11 -34.69 4.63
N TYR A 717 -15.02 -33.97 5.75
CA TYR A 717 -14.54 -32.59 5.81
C TYR A 717 -13.35 -32.45 6.75
N VAL A 718 -12.55 -31.40 6.56
CA VAL A 718 -11.53 -30.97 7.51
C VAL A 718 -11.84 -29.56 7.97
N ILE A 719 -11.98 -29.40 9.29
CA ILE A 719 -12.18 -28.13 9.98
C ILE A 719 -10.83 -27.69 10.50
N TRP A 720 -10.42 -26.47 10.16
CA TRP A 720 -9.17 -25.86 10.62
C TRP A 720 -9.45 -24.66 11.51
N GLU A 721 -8.79 -24.63 12.66
CA GLU A 721 -8.61 -23.44 13.50
C GLU A 721 -7.13 -23.07 13.50
N CYS A 722 -6.81 -21.88 13.01
CA CYS A 722 -5.45 -21.43 12.75
C CYS A 722 -4.98 -20.53 13.90
N LYS A 723 -4.11 -21.05 14.77
CA LYS A 723 -3.44 -20.30 15.85
C LYS A 723 -1.94 -20.21 15.57
N ASN A 724 -1.60 -19.85 14.34
CA ASN A 724 -0.23 -19.72 13.83
C ASN A 724 0.52 -18.49 14.37
N GLU A 725 -0.18 -17.48 14.89
CA GLU A 725 0.41 -16.26 15.47
C GLU A 725 0.80 -16.37 16.95
N VAL A 726 0.38 -17.44 17.64
CA VAL A 726 0.72 -17.59 19.07
C VAL A 726 2.23 -17.82 19.25
N GLU A 727 2.77 -17.37 20.38
CA GLU A 727 4.20 -17.55 20.67
C GLU A 727 4.59 -19.04 20.60
N LEU A 728 5.69 -19.34 19.89
CA LEU A 728 6.20 -20.71 19.73
C LEU A 728 6.56 -21.39 21.07
N THR A 729 6.76 -20.60 22.12
CA THR A 729 7.06 -21.03 23.49
C THR A 729 5.83 -21.48 24.27
N ARG A 730 4.61 -21.28 23.74
CA ARG A 730 3.35 -21.64 24.41
C ARG A 730 3.32 -23.14 24.72
N SER A 731 3.15 -23.44 26.01
CA SER A 731 3.18 -24.81 26.52
C SER A 731 1.84 -25.54 26.40
N GLU A 732 0.73 -24.81 26.27
CA GLU A 732 -0.64 -25.33 26.31
C GLU A 732 -1.61 -24.51 25.45
N ILE A 733 -2.67 -25.16 24.97
CA ILE A 733 -3.84 -24.53 24.35
C ILE A 733 -4.74 -23.99 25.46
N ASN A 734 -5.12 -22.72 25.38
CA ASN A 734 -5.93 -22.06 26.40
C ASN A 734 -7.43 -22.26 26.21
N LYS A 735 -8.20 -21.78 27.20
CA LYS A 735 -9.66 -21.84 27.22
C LYS A 735 -10.32 -21.19 26.00
N ARG A 736 -9.87 -20.00 25.58
CA ARG A 736 -10.50 -19.25 24.48
C ARG A 736 -10.33 -19.96 23.15
N GLU A 737 -9.15 -20.52 22.90
CA GLU A 737 -8.82 -21.30 21.70
C GLU A 737 -9.67 -22.58 21.63
N ALA A 738 -9.86 -23.28 22.76
CA ALA A 738 -10.73 -24.44 22.84
C ALA A 738 -12.22 -24.06 22.62
N GLU A 739 -12.68 -22.96 23.20
CA GLU A 739 -14.03 -22.43 23.00
C GLU A 739 -14.28 -22.04 21.54
N GLN A 740 -13.29 -21.49 20.83
CA GLN A 740 -13.41 -21.17 19.41
C GLN A 740 -13.62 -22.43 18.57
N MET A 741 -12.80 -23.46 18.75
CA MET A 741 -12.99 -24.75 18.08
C MET A 741 -14.37 -25.37 18.36
N ASN A 742 -14.85 -25.27 19.60
CA ASN A 742 -16.19 -25.75 19.96
C ASN A 742 -17.30 -24.98 19.22
N ARG A 743 -17.18 -23.65 19.07
CA ARG A 743 -18.13 -22.84 18.28
C ARG A 743 -18.10 -23.21 16.80
N SER A 744 -16.91 -23.40 16.23
CA SER A 744 -16.74 -23.81 14.84
C SER A 744 -17.35 -25.18 14.57
N MET A 745 -17.25 -26.10 15.53
CA MET A 745 -17.92 -27.39 15.44
C MET A 745 -19.45 -27.28 15.56
N ALA A 746 -19.96 -26.44 16.46
CA ALA A 746 -21.40 -26.19 16.57
C ALA A 746 -21.97 -25.61 15.26
N TRP A 747 -21.24 -24.68 14.64
CA TRP A 747 -21.57 -24.15 13.31
C TRP A 747 -21.58 -25.24 12.25
N PHE A 748 -20.53 -26.08 12.21
CA PHE A 748 -20.45 -27.17 11.24
C PHE A 748 -21.60 -28.16 11.40
N ILE A 749 -21.93 -28.60 12.62
CA ILE A 749 -23.06 -29.52 12.88
C ILE A 749 -24.38 -28.91 12.41
N LYS A 750 -24.60 -27.62 12.64
CA LYS A 750 -25.81 -26.90 12.23
C LYS A 750 -25.98 -26.88 10.70
N HIS A 751 -24.90 -26.63 9.96
CA HIS A 751 -24.96 -26.43 8.50
C HIS A 751 -24.71 -27.70 7.69
N TYR A 752 -23.99 -28.66 8.26
CA TYR A 752 -23.60 -29.92 7.63
C TYR A 752 -24.10 -31.13 8.45
N PRO A 753 -25.43 -31.31 8.59
CA PRO A 753 -25.98 -32.44 9.34
C PRO A 753 -25.67 -33.76 8.65
N GLY A 754 -25.19 -34.75 9.41
CA GLY A 754 -25.00 -36.13 8.94
C GLY A 754 -23.66 -36.43 8.23
N VAL A 755 -22.75 -35.45 8.11
CA VAL A 755 -21.40 -35.67 7.53
C VAL A 755 -20.32 -35.70 8.59
N GLN A 756 -19.19 -36.33 8.28
CA GLN A 756 -18.04 -36.46 9.18
C GLN A 756 -17.04 -35.32 8.98
N SER A 757 -16.38 -34.93 10.07
CA SER A 757 -15.31 -33.94 10.04
C SER A 757 -14.11 -34.34 10.89
N ARG A 758 -12.91 -34.09 10.38
CA ARG A 758 -11.65 -34.08 11.12
C ARG A 758 -11.38 -32.66 11.61
N LYS A 759 -10.96 -32.49 12.88
CA LYS A 759 -10.79 -31.18 13.51
C LYS A 759 -9.32 -30.96 13.79
N LEU A 760 -8.73 -29.98 13.12
CA LEU A 760 -7.32 -29.63 13.21
C LEU A 760 -7.18 -28.24 13.81
N ILE A 761 -6.33 -28.11 14.83
CA ILE A 761 -5.92 -26.82 15.39
C ILE A 761 -4.44 -26.60 15.11
N VAL A 762 -4.09 -25.54 14.38
CA VAL A 762 -2.70 -25.16 14.13
C VAL A 762 -2.18 -24.45 15.37
N HIS A 763 -1.37 -25.12 16.18
CA HIS A 763 -0.87 -24.59 17.45
C HIS A 763 0.47 -25.26 17.80
N PRO A 764 1.47 -24.54 18.38
CA PRO A 764 2.78 -25.13 18.68
C PRO A 764 2.71 -26.22 19.76
N SER A 765 1.74 -26.12 20.68
CA SER A 765 1.46 -27.15 21.69
C SER A 765 0.34 -28.10 21.25
N TYR A 766 0.45 -29.35 21.71
CA TYR A 766 -0.59 -30.38 21.64
C TYR A 766 -1.17 -30.70 23.03
N LYS A 767 -0.84 -29.92 24.06
CA LYS A 767 -1.35 -30.10 25.43
C LYS A 767 -2.56 -29.20 25.65
N GLU A 768 -3.63 -29.77 26.17
CA GLU A 768 -4.82 -29.04 26.60
C GLU A 768 -4.54 -28.41 27.97
N GLY A 769 -4.71 -27.09 28.09
CA GLY A 769 -4.54 -26.39 29.36
C GLY A 769 -5.64 -26.74 30.36
N SER A 770 -5.38 -26.58 31.65
CA SER A 770 -6.29 -27.02 32.72
C SER A 770 -7.70 -26.40 32.66
N ALA A 771 -7.80 -25.16 32.17
CA ALA A 771 -9.08 -24.45 31.99
C ALA A 771 -9.66 -24.59 30.57
N ALA A 772 -8.96 -25.27 29.66
CA ALA A 772 -9.41 -25.54 28.30
C ALA A 772 -10.21 -26.84 28.27
N SER A 773 -11.25 -26.88 27.45
CA SER A 773 -12.04 -28.10 27.25
C SER A 773 -12.54 -28.22 25.81
N PHE A 774 -11.99 -29.17 25.06
CA PHE A 774 -12.54 -29.55 23.76
C PHE A 774 -13.70 -30.53 23.95
N LEU A 775 -14.86 -30.20 23.37
CA LEU A 775 -16.06 -31.04 23.39
C LEU A 775 -16.02 -32.19 22.36
N HIS A 776 -15.03 -32.17 21.47
CA HIS A 776 -14.84 -33.14 20.39
C HIS A 776 -13.38 -33.58 20.30
N GLU A 777 -13.10 -34.67 19.58
CA GLU A 777 -11.71 -35.08 19.29
C GLU A 777 -11.06 -34.07 18.34
N VAL A 778 -9.98 -33.45 18.80
CA VAL A 778 -9.19 -32.44 18.07
C VAL A 778 -7.75 -32.91 18.00
N GLU A 779 -7.06 -32.58 16.91
CA GLU A 779 -5.63 -32.85 16.73
C GLU A 779 -4.87 -31.54 16.49
N ALA A 780 -3.69 -31.41 17.09
CA ALA A 780 -2.79 -30.29 16.86
C ALA A 780 -1.94 -30.49 15.61
N VAL A 781 -1.84 -29.44 14.81
CA VAL A 781 -0.88 -29.32 13.71
C VAL A 781 0.24 -28.40 14.18
N ARG A 782 1.34 -28.99 14.66
CA ARG A 782 2.51 -28.21 15.15
C ARG A 782 3.49 -28.00 14.00
N SER A 783 4.60 -27.32 14.28
CA SER A 783 5.61 -27.04 13.26
C SER A 783 6.13 -28.29 12.54
N ALA A 784 6.27 -29.42 13.24
CA ALA A 784 6.71 -30.67 12.60
C ALA A 784 5.66 -31.24 11.65
N GLU A 785 4.40 -31.30 12.07
CA GLU A 785 3.30 -31.80 11.24
C GLU A 785 3.03 -30.88 10.04
N LEU A 786 3.08 -29.55 10.25
CA LEU A 786 2.94 -28.56 9.18
C LEU A 786 4.08 -28.65 8.17
N SER A 787 5.33 -28.76 8.61
CA SER A 787 6.48 -28.97 7.71
C SER A 787 6.38 -30.27 6.93
N SER A 788 5.84 -31.33 7.54
CA SER A 788 5.60 -32.58 6.82
C SER A 788 4.54 -32.44 5.73
N LEU A 789 3.50 -31.64 5.97
CA LEU A 789 2.45 -31.36 4.98
C LEU A 789 3.02 -30.53 3.81
N THR A 790 3.70 -29.42 4.12
CA THR A 790 4.28 -28.54 3.10
C THR A 790 5.36 -29.24 2.27
N ALA A 791 6.18 -30.10 2.87
CA ALA A 791 7.18 -30.90 2.16
C ALA A 791 6.54 -31.91 1.19
N ALA A 792 5.46 -32.60 1.60
CA ALA A 792 4.75 -33.53 0.73
C ALA A 792 4.13 -32.83 -0.49
N ILE A 793 3.54 -31.66 -0.27
CA ILE A 793 2.94 -30.85 -1.34
C ILE A 793 4.03 -30.30 -2.28
N SER A 794 5.12 -29.78 -1.72
CA SER A 794 6.25 -29.28 -2.51
C SER A 794 6.84 -30.40 -3.39
N GLY A 795 7.03 -31.60 -2.83
CA GLY A 795 7.49 -32.77 -3.59
C GLY A 795 6.52 -33.17 -4.71
N PHE A 796 5.22 -33.14 -4.44
CA PHE A 796 4.18 -33.42 -5.45
C PHE A 796 4.27 -32.45 -6.62
N PHE A 797 4.26 -31.13 -6.37
CA PHE A 797 4.31 -30.16 -7.47
C PHE A 797 5.67 -30.13 -8.17
N LYS A 798 6.77 -30.41 -7.45
CA LYS A 798 8.09 -30.55 -8.06
C LYS A 798 8.16 -31.71 -9.07
N SER A 799 7.29 -32.71 -8.95
CA SER A 799 7.24 -33.82 -9.91
C SER A 799 6.77 -33.39 -11.32
N PHE A 800 6.29 -32.15 -11.49
CA PHE A 800 5.98 -31.56 -12.79
C PHE A 800 7.18 -30.84 -13.45
N GLU A 801 8.35 -30.81 -12.80
CA GLU A 801 9.57 -30.21 -13.36
C GLU A 801 10.00 -30.97 -14.63
N GLY A 802 10.13 -30.25 -15.75
CA GLY A 802 10.44 -30.85 -17.05
C GLY A 802 9.29 -31.59 -17.74
N VAL A 803 8.07 -31.52 -17.19
CA VAL A 803 6.85 -32.07 -17.81
C VAL A 803 6.09 -30.99 -18.59
N ASP A 804 5.51 -31.33 -19.74
CA ASP A 804 4.60 -30.44 -20.44
C ASP A 804 3.27 -30.32 -19.66
N LEU A 805 3.04 -29.14 -19.06
CA LEU A 805 1.84 -28.87 -18.27
C LEU A 805 0.55 -28.92 -19.11
N ALA A 806 0.64 -28.75 -20.43
CA ALA A 806 -0.50 -28.88 -21.33
C ALA A 806 -0.92 -30.35 -21.51
N ASP A 807 -0.01 -31.31 -21.38
CA ASP A 807 -0.23 -32.73 -21.66
C ASP A 807 -0.12 -33.62 -20.40
N LEU A 808 -0.94 -33.31 -19.38
CA LEU A 808 -1.00 -34.10 -18.16
C LEU A 808 -2.03 -35.23 -18.23
N SER A 809 -1.60 -36.44 -17.90
CA SER A 809 -2.44 -37.64 -17.77
C SER A 809 -3.08 -37.75 -16.37
N PRO A 810 -4.40 -37.95 -16.25
CA PRO A 810 -5.06 -38.18 -14.96
C PRO A 810 -4.47 -39.37 -14.19
N ALA A 811 -4.16 -40.48 -14.87
CA ALA A 811 -3.57 -41.65 -14.24
C ALA A 811 -2.18 -41.34 -13.65
N HIS A 812 -1.38 -40.53 -14.35
CA HIS A 812 -0.07 -40.12 -13.86
C HIS A 812 -0.20 -39.21 -12.64
N VAL A 813 -1.07 -38.20 -12.68
CA VAL A 813 -1.29 -37.28 -11.55
C VAL A 813 -1.81 -38.04 -10.32
N GLN A 814 -2.70 -39.02 -10.49
CA GLN A 814 -3.14 -39.88 -9.39
C GLN A 814 -1.97 -40.67 -8.78
N SER A 815 -1.10 -41.25 -9.61
CA SER A 815 0.09 -41.97 -9.10
C SER A 815 1.04 -41.08 -8.30
N LEU A 816 1.15 -39.79 -8.66
CA LEU A 816 1.92 -38.81 -7.91
C LEU A 816 1.26 -38.45 -6.57
N LEU A 817 -0.07 -38.37 -6.50
CA LEU A 817 -0.78 -38.17 -5.23
C LEU A 817 -0.54 -39.34 -4.27
N ASP A 818 -0.53 -40.58 -4.78
CA ASP A 818 -0.32 -41.79 -3.99
C ASP A 818 1.13 -41.90 -3.48
N SER A 819 2.11 -41.49 -4.29
CA SER A 819 3.53 -41.53 -3.95
C SER A 819 3.89 -40.47 -2.90
N HIS A 820 3.33 -39.26 -3.02
CA HIS A 820 3.55 -38.16 -2.08
C HIS A 820 2.57 -38.16 -0.89
N LYS A 821 1.67 -39.14 -0.82
CA LYS A 821 0.74 -39.35 0.32
C LYS A 821 -0.20 -38.17 0.52
N LEU A 822 -0.84 -37.74 -0.57
CA LEU A 822 -1.82 -36.65 -0.63
C LEU A 822 -3.21 -37.15 -1.06
N THR A 823 -3.51 -38.43 -0.80
CA THR A 823 -4.85 -39.01 -1.01
C THR A 823 -5.84 -38.53 0.06
N VAL A 824 -7.14 -38.72 -0.17
CA VAL A 824 -8.17 -38.41 0.85
C VAL A 824 -7.89 -39.16 2.15
N GLY A 825 -7.52 -40.45 2.07
CA GLY A 825 -7.18 -41.26 3.24
C GLY A 825 -5.95 -40.76 4.00
N ASP A 826 -4.93 -40.25 3.29
CA ASP A 826 -3.77 -39.62 3.93
C ASP A 826 -4.17 -38.33 4.65
N PHE A 827 -5.02 -37.48 4.04
CA PHE A 827 -5.55 -36.26 4.67
C PHE A 827 -6.48 -36.52 5.86
N LEU A 828 -7.03 -37.72 6.00
CA LEU A 828 -7.81 -38.12 7.18
C LEU A 828 -6.96 -38.71 8.32
N SER A 829 -5.74 -39.17 8.02
CA SER A 829 -4.91 -39.94 8.97
C SER A 829 -3.54 -39.33 9.30
N ARG A 830 -3.02 -38.43 8.46
CA ARG A 830 -1.68 -37.83 8.60
C ARG A 830 -1.73 -36.35 8.98
N PHE A 831 -0.58 -35.73 9.23
CA PHE A 831 -0.44 -34.28 9.45
C PHE A 831 -1.12 -33.69 10.70
N GLY A 832 -1.55 -34.54 11.65
CA GLY A 832 -2.12 -34.11 12.93
C GLY A 832 -1.56 -34.94 14.09
N LYS A 833 -1.51 -34.33 15.28
CA LYS A 833 -1.10 -34.99 16.52
C LYS A 833 -2.24 -34.92 17.54
N LYS A 834 -2.69 -36.07 18.04
CA LYS A 834 -3.74 -36.12 19.07
C LYS A 834 -3.40 -35.24 20.27
N ILE A 835 -4.39 -34.47 20.72
CA ILE A 835 -4.27 -33.62 21.90
C ILE A 835 -4.07 -34.47 23.16
N LYS A 836 -3.11 -34.07 24.00
CA LYS A 836 -2.84 -34.67 25.30
C LYS A 836 -3.58 -33.88 26.39
N ARG A 837 -4.56 -34.52 27.02
CA ARG A 837 -5.20 -34.02 28.24
C ARG A 837 -4.22 -34.10 29.40
N LEU A 838 -3.99 -32.97 30.05
CA LEU A 838 -3.35 -32.94 31.37
C LEU A 838 -4.46 -33.31 32.36
N VAL A 839 -4.45 -34.57 32.82
CA VAL A 839 -5.33 -35.06 33.89
C VAL A 839 -4.92 -34.41 35.21
#